data_AF-A0AA96DUS7-F1
#
_entry.id   AF-A0AA96DUS7-F1
#
_cell.length_a   1.000
_cell.length_b   1.000
_cell.length_c   1.000
_cell.angle_alpha   90.00
_cell.angle_beta   90.00
_cell.angle_gamma   90.00
#
_symmetry.space_group_name_H-M   'P 1'
#
loop_
_entity.id
_entity.type
_entity.pdbx_description
1 polymer ?
#
loop_
_entity_poly.entity_id
_entity_poly.type
_entity_poly.pdbx_seq_one_letter_code
_entity_poly.pdbx_strand_id
1 'polypeptide(L)'
;MKKNIIYLLLIIFSTFLNANEKVVLQLKWFHQFQFAGYYAAKEKGFYDEVGLDVEIKQRDLKYNNIDEVINGNAQYGVADSILILYRLKQQPVVIVSPIFQHSPSVFISLKKKNISSIYELNNKDILFYPNNTDGFSLLAMIKKFNLDVNLVRERYKDDYMRLIKNEVDVIPAYIANEPFLFKEKGYDVNIINPTNYGFDMYGDMLFTNEDEAKNNPDRVEKFKEATLKGWKYALENKEEIIQLINEKYTQEKTIEHLRYEANAIDSLINKNLTPLGYLDQGRIRYISEMYKYYGLTESTIDLKDFLFDDISKKDKKLSLSDEEIKYLKDNPILKVHNFDSLPPYNFTLNNYPKGFVIDYMELLSKVLGIKIEFIQNKSLKESFDMLENNQLDILPNIAINDERKNTIDFTNYSLVNFQISLGVNKQSDIKSLSDLKNKKVSVVENSFLEDILKKEYPNIILYKTKNTEEAIEAVASNKADAVIHNLSTIEYLINKNWLSNLKTIVLKDDNIQTIVPLHLGVKKDNLVLKSILEKANQNITEKDIRNLVDKWLKNSFYEEIKLSQIEHDYLSKKKNINYCVNSNFMPIERINNNSVLGITSDYINIFKEKLNINFNQIEIESTKDGLNKLITKECDLVTFVQNSDNTNKLVNLSNSHLSFPFVLVTKIDKTFISSLNSLNGKRIAYVDEMYKDMLIKAYPQIEFIKVDSLKQGLTKVKNDEFFGLVGILPVVGHEIQKDFSNTLKISKEIFNNLPFSMATSKDNIILNDILNKLFSSISNEHKDSINNNWISVNYEKIVNYEKVLIAGMVFLLIIFIIFLKNREINNINSQMKKYIKIVDENVLTSSTDLDGNITYASEAFCEISGYSKDELIGTNHRIIRHPDIQESTYKELWETITSGKTWKGEIKNKKKNGDYYWVKASISPVFDNKGEIISYTAVREDITDKKTIEEISITDGLTNIYNRRYFDEIFPKIINEAKRKNELIAFLFMDIDHFKQYNDNYGHQKGDEVLINFAACLKQSLHRSSDYTFRLGGEEFAVVYQMETKEKAVEFANNLRKNIENLKIEHKYSSVSSYITASMGLICKNANEIVIDEIYKQADDLLYQAKRSGRNQVKVNEY
;
A
#
# COMPACT_ATOMS: atom_id res chain seq x y z
N MET A 1 21.78 -45.04 48.19
CA MET A 1 22.97 -44.84 47.33
C MET A 1 22.70 -45.49 45.97
N LYS A 2 22.81 -44.73 44.87
CA LYS A 2 22.74 -45.15 43.45
C LYS A 2 21.48 -45.93 42.98
N LYS A 3 20.37 -45.20 42.82
CA LYS A 3 19.15 -45.46 41.98
C LYS A 3 18.01 -44.67 42.65
N ASN A 4 17.87 -43.37 42.42
CA ASN A 4 16.80 -42.85 41.53
C ASN A 4 16.97 -41.34 41.24
N ILE A 5 18.17 -40.80 41.40
CA ILE A 5 18.55 -39.45 40.92
C ILE A 5 18.68 -39.43 39.37
N ILE A 6 18.48 -40.57 38.71
CA ILE A 6 18.40 -40.72 37.26
C ILE A 6 17.12 -40.08 36.67
N TYR A 7 16.09 -39.81 37.49
CA TYR A 7 14.88 -39.12 37.01
C TYR A 7 14.97 -37.59 37.02
N LEU A 8 15.93 -37.00 37.74
CA LEU A 8 16.16 -35.55 37.72
C LEU A 8 17.09 -35.12 36.56
N LEU A 9 17.66 -36.08 35.86
CA LEU A 9 18.63 -35.92 34.76
C LEU A 9 17.99 -35.91 33.36
N LEU A 10 16.64 -35.91 33.26
CA LEU A 10 15.92 -35.97 31.99
C LEU A 10 14.99 -34.77 31.72
N ILE A 11 14.95 -33.74 32.58
CA ILE A 11 13.98 -32.64 32.46
C ILE A 11 14.59 -31.24 32.25
N ILE A 12 15.91 -31.02 32.41
CA ILE A 12 16.48 -29.65 32.34
C ILE A 12 17.44 -29.43 31.14
N PHE A 13 17.54 -30.40 30.23
CA PHE A 13 18.14 -30.20 28.90
C PHE A 13 17.10 -30.49 27.81
N SER A 14 16.00 -29.74 27.83
CA SER A 14 15.33 -29.40 26.57
C SER A 14 16.12 -28.25 25.96
N THR A 15 17.08 -28.61 25.10
CA THR A 15 17.47 -27.72 24.00
C THR A 15 16.18 -27.23 23.35
N PHE A 16 15.86 -25.94 23.49
CA PHE A 16 14.94 -25.29 22.58
C PHE A 16 15.61 -25.32 21.20
N LEU A 17 15.40 -26.39 20.45
CA LEU A 17 15.36 -26.31 19.00
C LEU A 17 14.19 -25.39 18.70
N ASN A 18 14.43 -24.09 18.63
CA ASN A 18 13.49 -23.19 17.98
C ASN A 18 13.39 -23.67 16.53
N ALA A 19 12.27 -24.26 16.17
CA ALA A 19 11.98 -24.55 14.77
C ALA A 19 11.97 -23.21 14.02
N ASN A 20 12.75 -23.10 12.95
CA ASN A 20 12.80 -21.89 12.13
C ASN A 20 11.37 -21.53 11.68
N GLU A 21 11.02 -20.26 11.78
CA GLU A 21 9.71 -19.78 11.37
C GLU A 21 9.62 -19.82 9.83
N LYS A 22 8.60 -20.52 9.32
CA LYS A 22 8.37 -20.63 7.88
C LYS A 22 7.74 -19.36 7.33
N VAL A 23 8.37 -18.77 6.32
CA VAL A 23 7.83 -17.60 5.60
C VAL A 23 8.01 -17.76 4.09
N VAL A 24 7.14 -17.12 3.33
CA VAL A 24 7.14 -17.17 1.86
C VAL A 24 7.51 -15.81 1.28
N LEU A 25 8.47 -15.80 0.35
CA LEU A 25 8.83 -14.68 -0.51
C LEU A 25 8.26 -14.90 -1.91
N GLN A 26 7.34 -14.02 -2.34
CA GLN A 26 6.76 -14.03 -3.68
C GLN A 26 7.58 -13.14 -4.63
N LEU A 27 8.24 -13.75 -5.62
CA LEU A 27 8.95 -13.03 -6.67
C LEU A 27 7.95 -12.42 -7.68
N LYS A 28 8.32 -11.27 -8.26
CA LYS A 28 7.53 -10.64 -9.33
C LYS A 28 7.77 -11.22 -10.71
N TRP A 29 8.81 -12.03 -10.89
CA TRP A 29 9.15 -12.66 -12.15
C TRP A 29 9.70 -14.08 -11.95
N PHE A 30 10.14 -14.71 -13.04
CA PHE A 30 10.78 -16.03 -13.02
C PHE A 30 12.19 -15.98 -12.45
N HIS A 31 12.70 -17.13 -12.01
CA HIS A 31 14.06 -17.22 -11.47
C HIS A 31 15.10 -16.68 -12.47
N GLN A 32 15.93 -15.73 -12.02
CA GLN A 32 17.04 -15.12 -12.77
C GLN A 32 17.91 -14.27 -11.81
N PHE A 33 18.97 -13.62 -12.30
CA PHE A 33 19.90 -12.85 -11.44
C PHE A 33 19.25 -11.62 -10.80
N GLN A 34 18.13 -11.13 -11.35
CA GLN A 34 17.28 -10.11 -10.71
C GLN A 34 16.97 -10.38 -9.23
N PHE A 35 16.95 -11.64 -8.79
CA PHE A 35 16.61 -12.02 -7.42
C PHE A 35 17.82 -12.61 -6.64
N ALA A 36 19.04 -12.38 -7.13
CA ALA A 36 20.28 -12.97 -6.62
C ALA A 36 20.48 -12.80 -5.11
N GLY A 37 20.15 -11.65 -4.54
CA GLY A 37 20.31 -11.41 -3.10
C GLY A 37 19.43 -12.31 -2.22
N TYR A 38 18.24 -12.67 -2.69
CA TYR A 38 17.34 -13.57 -1.96
C TYR A 38 17.85 -15.01 -1.99
N TYR A 39 18.40 -15.45 -3.13
CA TYR A 39 19.05 -16.77 -3.22
C TYR A 39 20.31 -16.81 -2.37
N ALA A 40 21.14 -15.77 -2.40
CA ALA A 40 22.32 -15.70 -1.54
C ALA A 40 21.93 -15.72 -0.05
N ALA A 41 20.89 -14.99 0.36
CA ALA A 41 20.40 -15.01 1.74
C ALA A 41 19.94 -16.41 2.19
N LYS A 42 19.28 -17.16 1.31
CA LYS A 42 18.86 -18.54 1.59
C LYS A 42 20.03 -19.52 1.60
N GLU A 43 20.81 -19.55 0.53
CA GLU A 43 21.84 -20.58 0.30
C GLU A 43 23.10 -20.37 1.15
N LYS A 44 23.34 -19.14 1.63
CA LYS A 44 24.41 -18.83 2.59
C LYS A 44 23.96 -18.89 4.05
N GLY A 45 22.71 -19.27 4.30
CA GLY A 45 22.17 -19.43 5.65
C GLY A 45 21.90 -18.12 6.38
N PHE A 46 21.89 -16.96 5.70
CA PHE A 46 21.62 -15.68 6.37
C PHE A 46 20.18 -15.61 6.90
N TYR A 47 19.22 -16.29 6.26
CA TYR A 47 17.87 -16.45 6.83
C TYR A 47 17.87 -17.43 8.03
N ASP A 48 18.63 -18.53 7.96
CA ASP A 48 18.74 -19.49 9.05
C ASP A 48 19.39 -18.87 10.30
N GLU A 49 20.41 -18.02 10.13
CA GLU A 49 21.09 -17.27 11.20
C GLU A 49 20.12 -16.42 12.04
N VAL A 50 19.03 -15.93 11.41
CA VAL A 50 17.99 -15.13 12.08
C VAL A 50 16.74 -15.95 12.45
N GLY A 51 16.77 -17.26 12.24
CA GLY A 51 15.72 -18.21 12.61
C GLY A 51 14.55 -18.29 11.63
N LEU A 52 14.77 -17.98 10.34
CA LEU A 52 13.74 -17.98 9.30
C LEU A 52 13.99 -19.09 8.25
N ASP A 53 12.97 -19.89 7.97
CA ASP A 53 12.94 -20.84 6.85
C ASP A 53 12.15 -20.20 5.70
N VAL A 54 12.87 -19.69 4.70
CA VAL A 54 12.28 -18.90 3.60
C VAL A 54 12.02 -19.77 2.38
N GLU A 55 10.75 -19.91 1.99
CA GLU A 55 10.34 -20.44 0.69
C GLU A 55 10.34 -19.31 -0.35
N ILE A 56 11.08 -19.47 -1.45
CA ILE A 56 11.11 -18.49 -2.55
C ILE A 56 10.23 -19.00 -3.68
N LYS A 57 9.10 -18.33 -3.93
CA LYS A 57 8.15 -18.68 -5.00
C LYS A 57 8.34 -17.76 -6.20
N GLN A 58 8.63 -18.35 -7.36
CA GLN A 58 8.61 -17.61 -8.63
C GLN A 58 7.21 -17.14 -9.01
N ARG A 59 7.13 -16.27 -10.02
CA ARG A 59 5.86 -15.72 -10.52
C ARG A 59 4.97 -16.78 -11.17
N ASP A 60 3.72 -16.88 -10.73
CA ASP A 60 2.63 -17.51 -11.50
C ASP A 60 1.82 -16.43 -12.23
N LEU A 61 1.81 -16.46 -13.57
CA LEU A 61 1.14 -15.47 -14.40
C LEU A 61 -0.40 -15.44 -14.24
N LYS A 62 -1.01 -16.46 -13.61
CA LYS A 62 -2.46 -16.49 -13.35
C LYS A 62 -2.90 -15.55 -12.24
N TYR A 63 -2.03 -15.30 -11.27
CA TYR A 63 -2.33 -14.48 -10.09
C TYR A 63 -1.63 -13.13 -10.20
N ASN A 64 -1.81 -12.20 -9.27
CA ASN A 64 -1.03 -10.98 -9.16
C ASN A 64 -0.08 -11.11 -7.96
N ASN A 65 1.23 -10.92 -8.16
CA ASN A 65 2.22 -11.12 -7.10
C ASN A 65 2.08 -10.15 -5.93
N ILE A 66 1.50 -8.95 -6.15
CA ILE A 66 1.21 -8.00 -5.08
C ILE A 66 0.02 -8.49 -4.25
N ASP A 67 -1.02 -8.97 -4.93
CA ASP A 67 -2.24 -9.46 -4.27
C ASP A 67 -1.97 -10.73 -3.46
N GLU A 68 -1.04 -11.60 -3.89
CA GLU A 68 -0.60 -12.76 -3.09
C GLU A 68 -0.05 -12.35 -1.70
N VAL A 69 0.63 -11.20 -1.61
CA VAL A 69 1.16 -10.69 -0.34
C VAL A 69 0.07 -9.98 0.47
N ILE A 70 -0.76 -9.15 -0.20
CA ILE A 70 -1.87 -8.45 0.45
C ILE A 70 -2.87 -9.43 1.08
N ASN A 71 -3.17 -10.54 0.39
CA ASN A 71 -4.11 -11.55 0.86
C ASN A 71 -3.52 -12.52 1.90
N GLY A 72 -2.22 -12.41 2.20
CA GLY A 72 -1.53 -13.25 3.17
C GLY A 72 -1.09 -14.64 2.67
N ASN A 73 -1.19 -14.92 1.36
CA ASN A 73 -0.66 -16.16 0.77
C ASN A 73 0.88 -16.21 0.79
N ALA A 74 1.52 -15.04 0.82
CA ALA A 74 2.94 -14.85 1.09
C ALA A 74 3.17 -13.70 2.08
N GLN A 75 4.19 -13.82 2.94
CA GLN A 75 4.53 -12.78 3.93
C GLN A 75 5.29 -11.62 3.29
N TYR A 76 6.12 -11.91 2.29
CA TYR A 76 6.98 -10.92 1.63
C TYR A 76 6.84 -11.01 0.12
N GLY A 77 7.07 -9.90 -0.57
CA GLY A 77 7.14 -9.90 -2.03
C GLY A 77 8.09 -8.87 -2.59
N VAL A 78 8.33 -9.00 -3.89
CA VAL A 78 9.06 -8.02 -4.70
C VAL A 78 8.07 -7.34 -5.63
N ALA A 79 8.13 -6.01 -5.76
CA ALA A 79 7.34 -5.24 -6.73
C ALA A 79 8.01 -3.90 -7.01
N ASP A 80 7.65 -3.23 -8.10
CA ASP A 80 8.21 -1.89 -8.38
C ASP A 80 7.57 -0.79 -7.53
N SER A 81 7.92 0.45 -7.82
CA SER A 81 7.29 1.66 -7.26
C SER A 81 5.76 1.77 -7.47
N ILE A 82 5.13 0.80 -8.14
CA ILE A 82 3.67 0.67 -8.23
C ILE A 82 3.01 0.47 -6.85
N LEU A 83 3.75 -0.02 -5.86
CA LEU A 83 3.30 -0.12 -4.46
C LEU A 83 2.78 1.21 -3.90
N ILE A 84 3.36 2.33 -4.37
CA ILE A 84 2.94 3.69 -4.00
C ILE A 84 1.52 3.98 -4.52
N LEU A 85 1.16 3.49 -5.72
CA LEU A 85 -0.21 3.61 -6.24
C LEU A 85 -1.19 2.72 -5.47
N TYR A 86 -0.77 1.51 -5.07
CA TYR A 86 -1.56 0.64 -4.21
C TYR A 86 -1.89 1.33 -2.88
N ARG A 87 -0.90 1.97 -2.24
CA ARG A 87 -1.12 2.77 -1.03
C ARG A 87 -2.10 3.93 -1.25
N LEU A 88 -1.94 4.66 -2.36
CA LEU A 88 -2.86 5.74 -2.74
C LEU A 88 -4.30 5.26 -2.97
N LYS A 89 -4.48 3.97 -3.32
CA LYS A 89 -5.77 3.28 -3.42
C LYS A 89 -6.18 2.57 -2.12
N GLN A 90 -5.58 2.95 -0.99
CA GLN A 90 -5.87 2.42 0.35
C GLN A 90 -5.70 0.90 0.48
N GLN A 91 -4.82 0.30 -0.31
CA GLN A 91 -4.46 -1.11 -0.16
C GLN A 91 -3.44 -1.26 0.99
N PRO A 92 -3.49 -2.37 1.74
CA PRO A 92 -2.72 -2.56 2.98
C PRO A 92 -1.28 -3.02 2.68
N VAL A 93 -0.56 -2.27 1.86
CA VAL A 93 0.84 -2.54 1.50
C VAL A 93 1.80 -1.72 2.35
N VAL A 94 2.94 -2.30 2.70
CA VAL A 94 4.03 -1.66 3.44
C VAL A 94 5.34 -1.89 2.71
N ILE A 95 6.05 -0.82 2.35
CA ILE A 95 7.39 -0.92 1.77
C ILE A 95 8.38 -1.24 2.89
N VAL A 96 9.16 -2.30 2.70
CA VAL A 96 10.22 -2.71 3.62
C VAL A 96 11.56 -2.11 3.20
N SER A 97 11.95 -2.28 1.94
CA SER A 97 13.23 -1.75 1.44
C SER A 97 13.32 -1.76 -0.10
N PRO A 98 13.74 -0.67 -0.76
CA PRO A 98 14.03 -0.67 -2.19
C PRO A 98 15.37 -1.37 -2.47
N ILE A 99 15.38 -2.35 -3.37
CA ILE A 99 16.62 -2.97 -3.81
C ILE A 99 17.22 -2.18 -4.98
N PHE A 100 16.44 -1.88 -6.03
CA PHE A 100 16.96 -1.12 -7.18
C PHE A 100 16.64 0.37 -7.02
N GLN A 101 17.70 1.18 -7.07
CA GLN A 101 17.59 2.65 -6.96
C GLN A 101 17.02 3.29 -8.23
N HIS A 102 17.10 2.58 -9.36
CA HIS A 102 16.59 3.01 -10.65
C HIS A 102 15.68 1.95 -11.29
N SER A 103 14.66 2.41 -12.01
CA SER A 103 13.75 1.53 -12.72
C SER A 103 14.48 0.93 -13.94
N PRO A 104 14.48 -0.40 -14.09
CA PRO A 104 15.07 -1.07 -15.24
C PRO A 104 14.22 -0.98 -16.52
N SER A 105 13.02 -0.41 -16.46
CA SER A 105 12.09 -0.38 -17.60
C SER A 105 12.57 0.58 -18.68
N VAL A 106 12.72 0.07 -19.90
CA VAL A 106 13.15 0.83 -21.09
C VAL A 106 12.29 0.47 -22.31
N PHE A 107 12.34 1.30 -23.34
CA PHE A 107 11.89 0.91 -24.67
C PHE A 107 13.06 0.42 -25.52
N ILE A 108 12.81 -0.62 -26.31
CA ILE A 108 13.77 -1.19 -27.26
C ILE A 108 13.19 -1.20 -28.67
N SER A 109 14.01 -0.82 -29.64
CA SER A 109 13.75 -0.96 -31.08
C SER A 109 14.94 -1.65 -31.76
N LEU A 110 14.73 -2.23 -32.95
CA LEU A 110 15.86 -2.74 -33.75
C LEU A 110 16.65 -1.57 -34.34
N LYS A 111 17.98 -1.64 -34.30
CA LYS A 111 18.86 -0.57 -34.80
C LYS A 111 18.58 -0.21 -36.26
N LYS A 112 18.23 -1.20 -37.09
CA LYS A 112 17.84 -1.02 -38.50
C LYS A 112 16.59 -0.13 -38.73
N LYS A 113 15.76 0.09 -37.69
CA LYS A 113 14.57 0.95 -37.76
C LYS A 113 14.88 2.44 -37.57
N ASN A 114 16.10 2.80 -37.16
CA ASN A 114 16.48 4.18 -36.85
C ASN A 114 15.55 4.87 -35.83
N ILE A 115 15.04 4.10 -34.86
CA ILE A 115 14.25 4.63 -33.73
C ILE A 115 15.14 4.60 -32.49
N SER A 116 15.85 5.69 -32.23
CA SER A 116 16.86 5.81 -31.17
C SER A 116 16.48 6.82 -30.08
N SER A 117 15.45 7.62 -30.31
CA SER A 117 14.97 8.63 -29.38
C SER A 117 13.44 8.61 -29.26
N ILE A 118 12.93 9.22 -28.19
CA ILE A 118 11.50 9.34 -27.96
C ILE A 118 10.74 10.08 -29.09
N TYR A 119 11.37 11.04 -29.76
CA TYR A 119 10.72 11.84 -30.80
C TYR A 119 10.40 11.04 -32.07
N GLU A 120 11.08 9.90 -32.25
CA GLU A 120 10.90 9.00 -33.39
C GLU A 120 9.79 7.95 -33.14
N LEU A 121 9.16 7.98 -31.96
CA LEU A 121 8.04 7.10 -31.61
C LEU A 121 6.71 7.55 -32.22
N ASN A 122 6.61 8.78 -32.76
CA ASN A 122 5.35 9.28 -33.29
C ASN A 122 4.86 8.44 -34.48
N ASN A 123 3.59 8.07 -34.46
CA ASN A 123 2.91 7.16 -35.39
C ASN A 123 3.55 5.76 -35.48
N LYS A 124 4.16 5.27 -34.39
CA LYS A 124 4.74 3.92 -34.31
C LYS A 124 3.84 2.95 -33.56
N ASP A 125 3.95 1.68 -33.94
CA ASP A 125 3.30 0.58 -33.25
C ASP A 125 4.17 0.15 -32.07
N ILE A 126 3.69 0.42 -30.85
CA ILE A 126 4.38 0.08 -29.61
C ILE A 126 3.64 -1.06 -28.94
N LEU A 127 4.31 -2.22 -28.84
CA LEU A 127 3.81 -3.28 -27.96
C LEU A 127 3.77 -2.75 -26.53
N PHE A 128 2.69 -2.94 -25.79
CA PHE A 128 2.59 -2.39 -24.44
C PHE A 128 1.85 -3.31 -23.48
N TYR A 129 2.00 -3.04 -22.19
CA TYR A 129 1.33 -3.82 -21.14
C TYR A 129 -0.19 -3.66 -21.24
N PRO A 130 -0.98 -4.71 -20.91
CA PRO A 130 -2.44 -4.62 -20.87
C PRO A 130 -2.92 -3.52 -19.92
N ASN A 131 -2.29 -3.44 -18.74
CA ASN A 131 -2.57 -2.41 -17.75
C ASN A 131 -1.57 -1.25 -17.85
N ASN A 132 -2.08 -0.03 -17.64
CA ASN A 132 -1.26 1.20 -17.68
C ASN A 132 -0.24 1.32 -16.55
N THR A 133 -0.36 0.48 -15.52
CA THR A 133 0.45 0.50 -14.30
C THR A 133 1.80 -0.18 -14.47
N ASP A 134 1.87 -1.25 -15.26
CA ASP A 134 3.03 -2.17 -15.29
C ASP A 134 4.21 -1.60 -16.09
N GLY A 135 3.95 -0.58 -16.91
CA GLY A 135 4.96 0.19 -17.64
C GLY A 135 4.78 1.70 -17.41
N PHE A 136 4.36 2.12 -16.21
CA PHE A 136 3.97 3.51 -15.99
C PHE A 136 5.08 4.51 -16.33
N SER A 137 6.35 4.25 -16.00
CA SER A 137 7.45 5.15 -16.37
C SER A 137 7.52 5.38 -17.88
N LEU A 138 7.32 4.33 -18.68
CA LEU A 138 7.28 4.38 -20.14
C LEU A 138 6.04 5.11 -20.66
N LEU A 139 4.87 4.86 -20.06
CA LEU A 139 3.61 5.53 -20.42
C LEU A 139 3.63 7.02 -20.09
N ALA A 140 4.14 7.37 -18.91
CA ALA A 140 4.30 8.74 -18.45
C ALA A 140 5.25 9.50 -19.37
N MET A 141 6.33 8.84 -19.82
CA MET A 141 7.24 9.36 -20.81
C MET A 141 6.52 9.66 -22.13
N ILE A 142 5.75 8.72 -22.70
CA ILE A 142 4.93 8.96 -23.92
C ILE A 142 3.98 10.15 -23.75
N LYS A 143 3.26 10.21 -22.62
CA LYS A 143 2.27 11.26 -22.35
C LYS A 143 2.90 12.65 -22.19
N LYS A 144 4.03 12.78 -21.50
CA LYS A 144 4.72 14.09 -21.30
C LYS A 144 5.10 14.75 -22.60
N PHE A 145 5.54 13.96 -23.59
CA PHE A 145 5.93 14.47 -24.89
C PHE A 145 4.77 14.49 -25.90
N ASN A 146 3.54 14.19 -25.45
CA ASN A 146 2.31 14.22 -26.24
C ASN A 146 2.45 13.48 -27.58
N LEU A 147 3.05 12.29 -27.54
CA LEU A 147 3.31 11.48 -28.72
C LEU A 147 2.04 10.76 -29.15
N ASP A 148 1.74 10.82 -30.44
CA ASP A 148 0.71 10.01 -31.06
C ASP A 148 1.30 8.63 -31.35
N VAL A 149 0.90 7.61 -30.59
CA VAL A 149 1.45 6.24 -30.69
C VAL A 149 0.32 5.23 -30.70
N ASN A 150 0.48 4.15 -31.46
CA ASN A 150 -0.46 3.05 -31.41
C ASN A 150 0.00 2.02 -30.38
N LEU A 151 -0.74 1.87 -29.28
CA LEU A 151 -0.41 0.93 -28.20
C LEU A 151 -1.07 -0.43 -28.45
N VAL A 152 -0.26 -1.42 -28.85
CA VAL A 152 -0.68 -2.81 -29.05
C VAL A 152 -0.65 -3.55 -27.71
N ARG A 153 -1.82 -3.81 -27.11
CA ARG A 153 -1.95 -4.29 -25.71
C ARG A 153 -2.16 -5.80 -25.60
N GLU A 154 -1.26 -6.58 -26.16
CA GLU A 154 -1.30 -8.05 -26.17
C GLU A 154 0.10 -8.60 -25.90
N ARG A 155 0.34 -9.13 -24.69
CA ARG A 155 1.68 -9.59 -24.24
C ARG A 155 1.73 -11.11 -24.07
N TYR A 156 2.80 -11.73 -24.53
CA TYR A 156 3.09 -13.17 -24.44
C TYR A 156 4.57 -13.43 -24.08
N LYS A 157 4.93 -14.66 -23.69
CA LYS A 157 6.32 -15.02 -23.28
C LYS A 157 7.38 -14.65 -24.34
N ASP A 158 7.03 -14.70 -25.63
CA ASP A 158 7.94 -14.47 -26.76
C ASP A 158 7.74 -13.12 -27.47
N ASP A 159 7.31 -12.09 -26.76
CA ASP A 159 7.04 -10.76 -27.32
C ASP A 159 8.20 -10.14 -28.10
N TYR A 160 9.45 -10.47 -27.75
CA TYR A 160 10.63 -10.03 -28.48
C TYR A 160 10.61 -10.49 -29.95
N MET A 161 9.97 -11.63 -30.27
CA MET A 161 9.83 -12.13 -31.63
C MET A 161 8.96 -11.21 -32.50
N ARG A 162 8.00 -10.50 -31.92
CA ARG A 162 7.14 -9.56 -32.65
C ARG A 162 7.94 -8.38 -33.18
N LEU A 163 8.91 -7.90 -32.38
CA LEU A 163 9.85 -6.87 -32.81
C LEU A 163 10.77 -7.40 -33.93
N ILE A 164 11.29 -8.63 -33.81
CA ILE A 164 12.13 -9.28 -34.83
C ILE A 164 11.38 -9.47 -36.15
N LYS A 165 10.14 -9.96 -36.08
CA LYS A 165 9.23 -10.20 -37.21
C LYS A 165 8.63 -8.92 -37.81
N ASN A 166 8.97 -7.75 -37.25
CA ASN A 166 8.49 -6.46 -37.71
C ASN A 166 6.96 -6.27 -37.58
N GLU A 167 6.33 -6.97 -36.62
CA GLU A 167 4.91 -6.81 -36.28
C GLU A 167 4.66 -5.56 -35.43
N VAL A 168 5.69 -5.08 -34.73
CA VAL A 168 5.69 -3.85 -33.94
C VAL A 168 7.03 -3.10 -34.16
N ASP A 169 7.05 -1.81 -33.84
CA ASP A 169 8.23 -0.95 -33.97
C ASP A 169 9.08 -0.91 -32.71
N VAL A 170 8.43 -0.94 -31.55
CA VAL A 170 9.07 -0.77 -30.25
C VAL A 170 8.39 -1.66 -29.22
N ILE A 171 9.17 -2.21 -28.28
CA ILE A 171 8.66 -3.01 -27.16
C ILE A 171 9.21 -2.51 -25.82
N PRO A 172 8.47 -2.62 -24.71
CA PRO A 172 8.99 -2.45 -23.38
C PRO A 172 9.89 -3.64 -23.04
N ALA A 173 10.97 -3.33 -22.33
CA ALA A 173 12.03 -4.25 -21.97
C ALA A 173 12.64 -3.87 -20.61
N TYR A 174 13.39 -4.81 -20.05
CA TYR A 174 14.26 -4.62 -18.90
C TYR A 174 15.69 -4.41 -19.41
N ILE A 175 16.31 -3.29 -19.04
CA ILE A 175 17.68 -2.97 -19.47
C ILE A 175 18.70 -4.04 -19.05
N ALA A 176 18.41 -4.79 -17.99
CA ALA A 176 19.25 -5.86 -17.50
C ALA A 176 19.10 -7.19 -18.27
N ASN A 177 18.10 -7.35 -19.14
CA ASN A 177 17.73 -8.64 -19.73
C ASN A 177 17.69 -8.59 -21.27
N GLU A 178 16.64 -7.98 -21.83
CA GLU A 178 16.35 -8.07 -23.26
C GLU A 178 17.47 -7.54 -24.17
N PRO A 179 18.22 -6.46 -23.87
CA PRO A 179 19.32 -6.03 -24.73
C PRO A 179 20.33 -7.15 -25.04
N PHE A 180 20.65 -7.99 -24.05
CA PHE A 180 21.56 -9.11 -24.25
C PHE A 180 20.89 -10.27 -24.98
N LEU A 181 19.61 -10.54 -24.71
CA LEU A 181 18.82 -11.52 -25.48
C LEU A 181 18.84 -11.23 -26.99
N PHE A 182 18.67 -9.97 -27.39
CA PHE A 182 18.73 -9.57 -28.80
C PHE A 182 20.14 -9.76 -29.37
N LYS A 183 21.18 -9.40 -28.59
CA LYS A 183 22.58 -9.60 -28.98
C LYS A 183 22.91 -11.08 -29.20
N GLU A 184 22.49 -11.98 -28.31
CA GLU A 184 22.67 -13.44 -28.46
C GLU A 184 22.00 -13.97 -29.73
N LYS A 185 20.87 -13.38 -30.12
CA LYS A 185 20.13 -13.73 -31.34
C LYS A 185 20.65 -13.02 -32.60
N GLY A 186 21.73 -12.25 -32.50
CA GLY A 186 22.36 -11.57 -33.64
C GLY A 186 21.69 -10.26 -34.07
N TYR A 187 20.94 -9.60 -33.19
CA TYR A 187 20.26 -8.34 -33.47
C TYR A 187 20.80 -7.20 -32.59
N ASP A 188 21.17 -6.10 -33.25
CA ASP A 188 21.47 -4.85 -32.57
C ASP A 188 20.19 -4.06 -32.27
N VAL A 189 20.16 -3.41 -31.11
CA VAL A 189 19.01 -2.64 -30.64
C VAL A 189 19.38 -1.22 -30.23
N ASN A 190 18.42 -0.31 -30.32
CA ASN A 190 18.47 0.99 -29.68
C ASN A 190 17.68 0.93 -28.36
N ILE A 191 18.14 1.67 -27.35
CA ILE A 191 17.51 1.72 -26.02
C ILE A 191 17.07 3.16 -25.75
N ILE A 192 15.79 3.34 -25.43
CA ILE A 192 15.21 4.62 -25.00
C ILE A 192 14.87 4.48 -23.52
N ASN A 193 15.67 5.13 -22.67
CA ASN A 193 15.57 5.01 -21.22
C ASN A 193 14.80 6.20 -20.60
N PRO A 194 13.69 5.97 -19.87
CA PRO A 194 12.93 7.01 -19.17
C PRO A 194 13.74 7.93 -18.24
N THR A 195 14.80 7.41 -17.60
CA THR A 195 15.67 8.21 -16.72
C THR A 195 16.30 9.39 -17.48
N ASN A 196 16.64 9.22 -18.76
CA ASN A 196 17.20 10.29 -19.60
C ASN A 196 16.19 11.41 -19.91
N TYR A 197 14.91 11.20 -19.59
CA TYR A 197 13.81 12.13 -19.84
C TYR A 197 13.14 12.64 -18.55
N GLY A 198 13.79 12.39 -17.41
CA GLY A 198 13.35 12.82 -16.09
C GLY A 198 12.24 11.95 -15.50
N PHE A 199 12.22 10.66 -15.81
CA PHE A 199 11.34 9.67 -15.17
C PHE A 199 12.18 8.59 -14.51
N ASP A 200 12.71 8.91 -13.33
CA ASP A 200 13.49 7.98 -12.53
C ASP A 200 12.65 7.50 -11.34
N MET A 201 12.35 6.20 -11.32
CA MET A 201 11.51 5.57 -10.30
C MET A 201 12.28 4.42 -9.65
N TYR A 202 11.87 3.99 -8.45
CA TYR A 202 12.41 2.75 -7.87
C TYR A 202 12.01 1.53 -8.71
N GLY A 203 12.95 0.59 -8.81
CA GLY A 203 12.69 -0.78 -9.28
C GLY A 203 12.82 -1.76 -8.11
N ASP A 204 12.19 -2.92 -8.23
CA ASP A 204 12.37 -4.08 -7.34
C ASP A 204 12.49 -3.71 -5.86
N MET A 205 11.36 -3.41 -5.25
CA MET A 205 11.21 -3.09 -3.85
C MET A 205 10.72 -4.31 -3.08
N LEU A 206 11.39 -4.62 -1.98
CA LEU A 206 10.90 -5.56 -0.97
C LEU A 206 9.74 -4.92 -0.21
N PHE A 207 8.62 -5.62 -0.10
CA PHE A 207 7.44 -5.17 0.59
C PHE A 207 6.73 -6.30 1.33
N THR A 208 5.83 -5.93 2.23
CA THR A 208 4.94 -6.81 3.00
C THR A 208 3.55 -6.18 3.10
N ASN A 209 2.61 -6.83 3.81
CA ASN A 209 1.30 -6.26 4.11
C ASN A 209 1.28 -5.60 5.50
N GLU A 210 0.28 -4.77 5.77
CA GLU A 210 0.15 -4.06 7.05
C GLU A 210 0.04 -4.98 8.26
N ASP A 211 -0.64 -6.12 8.13
CA ASP A 211 -0.84 -7.06 9.24
C ASP A 211 0.48 -7.71 9.64
N GLU A 212 1.31 -8.11 8.67
CA GLU A 212 2.65 -8.65 8.91
C GLU A 212 3.57 -7.60 9.51
N ALA A 213 3.56 -6.38 8.97
CA ALA A 213 4.37 -5.27 9.48
C ALA A 213 4.04 -4.88 10.93
N LYS A 214 2.77 -4.94 11.32
CA LYS A 214 2.31 -4.55 12.66
C LYS A 214 2.37 -5.69 13.67
N ASN A 215 2.00 -6.91 13.28
CA ASN A 215 1.91 -8.03 14.21
C ASN A 215 3.24 -8.79 14.34
N ASN A 216 4.14 -8.69 13.36
CA ASN A 216 5.43 -9.38 13.35
C ASN A 216 6.61 -8.45 12.99
N PRO A 217 6.77 -7.26 13.61
CA PRO A 217 7.78 -6.28 13.22
C PRO A 217 9.21 -6.83 13.35
N ASP A 218 9.51 -7.61 14.38
CA ASP A 218 10.84 -8.22 14.55
C ASP A 218 11.17 -9.22 13.43
N ARG A 219 10.16 -9.94 12.92
CA ARG A 219 10.33 -10.88 11.81
C ARG A 219 10.63 -10.13 10.51
N VAL A 220 9.93 -9.02 10.28
CA VAL A 220 10.13 -8.17 9.09
C VAL A 220 11.52 -7.53 9.10
N GLU A 221 12.00 -7.06 10.26
CA GLU A 221 13.36 -6.53 10.38
C GLU A 221 14.42 -7.61 10.16
N LYS A 222 14.29 -8.79 10.79
CA LYS A 222 15.18 -9.93 10.56
C LYS A 222 15.22 -10.35 9.08
N PHE A 223 14.06 -10.43 8.44
CA PHE A 223 13.94 -10.76 7.03
C PHE A 223 14.64 -9.70 6.15
N LYS A 224 14.44 -8.40 6.45
CA LYS A 224 15.10 -7.28 5.78
C LYS A 224 16.62 -7.36 5.93
N GLU A 225 17.14 -7.49 7.15
CA GLU A 225 18.59 -7.54 7.42
C GLU A 225 19.26 -8.72 6.70
N ALA A 226 18.69 -9.93 6.81
CA ALA A 226 19.20 -11.12 6.12
C ALA A 226 19.16 -10.95 4.59
N THR A 227 18.09 -10.35 4.05
CA THR A 227 17.96 -10.06 2.62
C THR A 227 19.03 -9.07 2.14
N LEU A 228 19.27 -7.98 2.88
CA LEU A 228 20.28 -6.97 2.53
C LEU A 228 21.70 -7.54 2.61
N LYS A 229 21.97 -8.41 3.61
CA LYS A 229 23.22 -9.18 3.70
C LYS A 229 23.40 -10.10 2.49
N GLY A 230 22.34 -10.78 2.07
CA GLY A 230 22.33 -11.61 0.85
C GLY A 230 22.63 -10.81 -0.41
N TRP A 231 21.99 -9.66 -0.60
CA TRP A 231 22.26 -8.77 -1.73
C TRP A 231 23.69 -8.23 -1.75
N LYS A 232 24.23 -7.81 -0.60
CA LYS A 232 25.63 -7.41 -0.49
C LYS A 232 26.55 -8.54 -0.93
N TYR A 233 26.34 -9.75 -0.41
CA TYR A 233 27.13 -10.93 -0.77
C TYR A 233 27.03 -11.25 -2.27
N ALA A 234 25.82 -11.20 -2.84
CA ALA A 234 25.62 -11.52 -4.25
C ALA A 234 26.33 -10.55 -5.20
N LEU A 235 26.43 -9.27 -4.85
CA LEU A 235 27.12 -8.26 -5.64
C LEU A 235 28.65 -8.32 -5.49
N GLU A 236 29.15 -8.81 -4.34
CA GLU A 236 30.57 -9.04 -4.09
C GLU A 236 31.05 -10.37 -4.71
N ASN A 237 30.17 -11.37 -4.83
CA ASN A 237 30.47 -12.73 -5.30
C ASN A 237 29.64 -13.13 -6.52
N LYS A 238 29.58 -12.25 -7.53
CA LYS A 238 28.68 -12.42 -8.70
C LYS A 238 28.83 -13.75 -9.42
N GLU A 239 30.05 -14.18 -9.75
CA GLU A 239 30.29 -15.43 -10.50
C GLU A 239 29.79 -16.67 -9.74
N GLU A 240 29.98 -16.68 -8.43
CA GLU A 240 29.48 -17.76 -7.59
C GLU A 240 27.94 -17.82 -7.59
N ILE A 241 27.29 -16.67 -7.45
CA ILE A 241 25.82 -16.61 -7.46
C ILE A 241 25.24 -16.89 -8.85
N ILE A 242 25.94 -16.53 -9.94
CA ILE A 242 25.56 -16.91 -11.30
C ILE A 242 25.52 -18.43 -11.44
N GLN A 243 26.57 -19.12 -10.99
CA GLN A 243 26.62 -20.60 -11.00
C GLN A 243 25.49 -21.21 -10.16
N LEU A 244 25.30 -20.70 -8.93
CA LEU A 244 24.25 -21.13 -8.03
C LEU A 244 22.84 -21.02 -8.66
N ILE A 245 22.55 -19.90 -9.31
CA ILE A 245 21.27 -19.69 -10.00
C ILE A 245 21.11 -20.69 -11.14
N ASN A 246 22.15 -20.85 -11.95
CA ASN A 246 22.15 -21.77 -13.09
C ASN A 246 21.96 -23.24 -12.68
N GLU A 247 22.56 -23.66 -11.56
CA GLU A 247 22.51 -25.04 -11.10
C GLU A 247 21.22 -25.37 -10.34
N LYS A 248 20.74 -24.46 -9.48
CA LYS A 248 19.66 -24.75 -8.51
C LYS A 248 18.31 -24.16 -8.87
N TYR A 249 18.26 -23.04 -9.61
CA TYR A 249 17.03 -22.26 -9.79
C TYR A 249 16.52 -22.25 -11.24
N THR A 250 17.38 -22.07 -12.25
CA THR A 250 16.96 -22.11 -13.66
C THR A 250 18.13 -22.36 -14.62
N GLN A 251 17.87 -23.07 -15.73
CA GLN A 251 18.81 -23.26 -16.85
C GLN A 251 18.32 -22.61 -18.15
N GLU A 252 17.27 -21.77 -18.09
CA GLU A 252 16.71 -21.12 -19.29
C GLU A 252 17.68 -20.10 -19.93
N LYS A 253 18.65 -19.58 -19.18
CA LYS A 253 19.61 -18.55 -19.63
C LYS A 253 21.04 -19.04 -19.60
N THR A 254 21.87 -18.53 -20.50
CA THR A 254 23.30 -18.80 -20.51
C THR A 254 24.00 -18.11 -19.33
N ILE A 255 25.14 -18.64 -18.90
CA ILE A 255 26.00 -18.01 -17.87
C ILE A 255 26.39 -16.58 -18.30
N GLU A 256 26.68 -16.35 -19.57
CA GLU A 256 27.00 -15.01 -20.08
C GLU A 256 25.82 -14.04 -19.95
N HIS A 257 24.59 -14.51 -20.18
CA HIS A 257 23.39 -13.71 -20.01
C HIS A 257 23.19 -13.34 -18.53
N LEU A 258 23.34 -14.30 -17.62
CA LEU A 258 23.28 -14.03 -16.18
C LEU A 258 24.39 -13.07 -15.72
N ARG A 259 25.58 -13.14 -16.33
CA ARG A 259 26.67 -12.19 -16.08
C ARG A 259 26.34 -10.78 -16.57
N TYR A 260 25.68 -10.66 -17.72
CA TYR A 260 25.17 -9.38 -18.21
C TYR A 260 24.14 -8.78 -17.22
N GLU A 261 23.16 -9.58 -16.80
CA GLU A 261 22.19 -9.17 -15.77
C GLU A 261 22.88 -8.69 -14.50
N ALA A 262 23.85 -9.45 -13.99
CA ALA A 262 24.56 -9.12 -12.75
C ALA A 262 25.23 -7.74 -12.81
N ASN A 263 25.82 -7.38 -13.95
CA ASN A 263 26.49 -6.09 -14.14
C ASN A 263 25.50 -4.94 -14.35
N ALA A 264 24.42 -5.17 -15.08
CA ALA A 264 23.37 -4.18 -15.25
C ALA A 264 22.64 -3.90 -13.92
N ILE A 265 22.34 -4.94 -13.14
CA ILE A 265 21.69 -4.82 -11.83
C ILE A 265 22.58 -4.10 -10.82
N ASP A 266 23.88 -4.40 -10.76
CA ASP A 266 24.82 -3.67 -9.88
C ASP A 266 24.80 -2.15 -10.18
N SER A 267 24.65 -1.79 -11.46
CA SER A 267 24.52 -0.39 -11.89
C SER A 267 23.16 0.22 -11.48
N LEU A 268 22.07 -0.55 -11.54
CA LEU A 268 20.73 -0.10 -11.12
C LEU A 268 20.58 0.04 -9.60
N ILE A 269 21.31 -0.76 -8.83
CA ILE A 269 21.40 -0.67 -7.36
C ILE A 269 22.26 0.54 -6.97
N ASN A 270 23.28 0.86 -7.76
CA ASN A 270 24.13 2.04 -7.58
C ASN A 270 24.78 2.12 -6.18
N LYS A 271 25.33 0.98 -5.72
CA LYS A 271 25.87 0.79 -4.36
C LYS A 271 26.98 1.77 -3.95
N ASN A 272 27.66 2.38 -4.93
CA ASN A 272 28.75 3.33 -4.69
C ASN A 272 28.25 4.72 -4.32
N LEU A 273 27.02 5.08 -4.72
CA LEU A 273 26.42 6.39 -4.47
C LEU A 273 25.34 6.34 -3.39
N THR A 274 24.63 5.21 -3.29
CA THR A 274 23.49 5.04 -2.37
C THR A 274 23.60 3.73 -1.60
N PRO A 275 23.47 3.74 -0.26
CA PRO A 275 23.45 2.50 0.53
C PRO A 275 22.35 1.55 0.05
N LEU A 276 22.67 0.26 0.02
CA LEU A 276 21.72 -0.79 -0.31
C LEU A 276 20.52 -0.75 0.66
N GLY A 277 19.31 -0.73 0.11
CA GLY A 277 18.09 -0.67 0.90
C GLY A 277 17.63 0.74 1.30
N TYR A 278 18.34 1.79 0.88
CA TYR A 278 17.96 3.16 1.21
C TYR A 278 16.72 3.63 0.46
N LEU A 279 15.78 4.20 1.21
CA LEU A 279 14.54 4.79 0.72
C LEU A 279 14.49 6.30 1.00
N ASP A 280 14.24 7.08 -0.05
CA ASP A 280 14.06 8.53 0.00
C ASP A 280 12.56 8.88 -0.01
N GLN A 281 12.08 9.48 1.07
CA GLN A 281 10.68 9.90 1.20
C GLN A 281 10.28 11.01 0.21
N GLY A 282 11.21 11.90 -0.14
CA GLY A 282 11.01 12.92 -1.17
C GLY A 282 10.80 12.29 -2.55
N ARG A 283 11.55 11.24 -2.88
CA ARG A 283 11.35 10.46 -4.11
C ARG A 283 9.99 9.76 -4.14
N ILE A 284 9.51 9.24 -3.01
CA ILE A 284 8.15 8.67 -2.92
C ILE A 284 7.07 9.74 -3.18
N ARG A 285 7.22 10.93 -2.59
CA ARG A 285 6.30 12.05 -2.83
C ARG A 285 6.32 12.47 -4.30
N TYR A 286 7.50 12.56 -4.90
CA TYR A 286 7.64 12.83 -6.34
C TYR A 286 6.89 11.81 -7.19
N ILE A 287 7.09 10.50 -6.96
CA ILE A 287 6.39 9.44 -7.67
C ILE A 287 4.86 9.52 -7.46
N SER A 288 4.42 9.84 -6.24
CA SER A 288 2.99 10.06 -5.93
C SER A 288 2.41 11.22 -6.73
N GLU A 289 3.11 12.36 -6.82
CA GLU A 289 2.66 13.50 -7.62
C GLU A 289 2.63 13.16 -9.12
N MET A 290 3.53 12.29 -9.60
CA MET A 290 3.45 11.79 -10.97
C MET A 290 2.18 10.97 -11.21
N TYR A 291 1.83 10.03 -10.33
CA TYR A 291 0.58 9.28 -10.47
C TYR A 291 -0.65 10.19 -10.50
N LYS A 292 -0.64 11.24 -9.68
CA LYS A 292 -1.69 12.25 -9.66
C LYS A 292 -1.75 13.06 -10.96
N TYR A 293 -0.60 13.56 -11.41
CA TYR A 293 -0.49 14.34 -12.65
C TYR A 293 -1.03 13.58 -13.87
N TYR A 294 -0.80 12.26 -13.94
CA TYR A 294 -1.30 11.42 -15.05
C TYR A 294 -2.70 10.83 -14.83
N GLY A 295 -3.42 11.27 -13.78
CA GLY A 295 -4.81 10.92 -13.53
C GLY A 295 -5.04 9.48 -13.05
N LEU A 296 -4.04 8.84 -12.44
CA LEU A 296 -4.20 7.50 -11.87
C LEU A 296 -4.77 7.51 -10.44
N THR A 297 -4.73 8.66 -9.78
CA THR A 297 -5.31 8.90 -8.45
C THR A 297 -5.47 10.40 -8.21
N GLU A 298 -6.42 10.78 -7.37
CA GLU A 298 -6.58 12.16 -6.86
C GLU A 298 -6.06 12.30 -5.42
N SER A 299 -5.78 11.17 -4.77
CA SER A 299 -5.37 11.09 -3.38
C SER A 299 -3.94 11.61 -3.18
N THR A 300 -3.68 12.18 -2.02
CA THR A 300 -2.34 12.55 -1.56
C THR A 300 -1.77 11.41 -0.73
N ILE A 301 -0.48 11.12 -0.89
CA ILE A 301 0.13 10.03 -0.16
C ILE A 301 0.32 10.37 1.33
N ASP A 302 -0.15 9.48 2.19
CA ASP A 302 0.25 9.45 3.60
C ASP A 302 1.36 8.40 3.75
N LEU A 303 2.54 8.85 4.19
CA LEU A 303 3.69 8.00 4.43
C LEU A 303 3.59 7.27 5.78
N LYS A 304 2.70 7.73 6.67
CA LYS A 304 2.49 7.10 7.96
C LYS A 304 1.99 5.67 7.76
N ASP A 305 2.65 4.74 8.46
CA ASP A 305 2.35 3.31 8.43
C ASP A 305 2.44 2.69 7.01
N PHE A 306 3.12 3.38 6.07
CA PHE A 306 3.42 2.87 4.73
C PHE A 306 4.87 2.40 4.59
N LEU A 307 5.77 3.02 5.34
CA LEU A 307 7.18 2.65 5.39
C LEU A 307 7.41 1.80 6.63
N PHE A 308 7.99 0.62 6.46
CA PHE A 308 8.26 -0.28 7.57
C PHE A 308 9.13 0.39 8.63
N ASP A 309 10.12 1.19 8.23
CA ASP A 309 10.97 1.95 9.15
C ASP A 309 10.17 2.93 10.03
N ASP A 310 9.01 3.43 9.61
CA ASP A 310 8.15 4.28 10.44
C ASP A 310 7.29 3.45 11.41
N ILE A 311 6.95 2.21 11.03
CA ILE A 311 6.22 1.25 11.88
C ILE A 311 7.16 0.69 12.95
N SER A 312 8.35 0.23 12.56
CA SER A 312 9.35 -0.34 13.48
C SER A 312 9.87 0.67 14.51
N LYS A 313 9.87 1.96 14.17
CA LYS A 313 10.26 3.05 15.09
C LYS A 313 9.17 3.44 16.09
N LYS A 314 7.89 3.15 15.84
CA LYS A 314 6.82 3.45 16.81
C LYS A 314 6.93 2.63 18.10
N ASP A 315 7.52 1.43 18.01
CA ASP A 315 7.67 0.50 19.14
C ASP A 315 9.10 0.30 19.64
N LYS A 316 10.13 0.81 18.95
CA LYS A 316 11.51 0.85 19.48
C LYS A 316 11.66 1.92 20.55
N LYS A 317 11.09 1.69 21.73
CA LYS A 317 11.72 2.18 22.97
C LYS A 317 13.07 1.48 23.07
N LEU A 318 14.15 2.24 23.30
CA LEU A 318 15.46 1.69 23.60
C LEU A 318 15.32 0.62 24.71
N SER A 319 15.43 -0.65 24.34
CA SER A 319 15.21 -1.78 25.24
C SER A 319 16.50 -2.10 26.00
N LEU A 320 16.65 -1.47 27.16
CA LEU A 320 17.75 -1.74 28.08
C LEU A 320 17.34 -2.79 29.11
N SER A 321 18.28 -3.63 29.54
CA SER A 321 18.08 -4.56 30.67
C SER A 321 18.00 -3.79 31.99
N ASP A 322 17.48 -4.41 33.04
CA ASP A 322 17.43 -3.78 34.37
C ASP A 322 18.81 -3.38 34.89
N GLU A 323 19.84 -4.18 34.57
CA GLU A 323 21.24 -3.89 34.90
C GLU A 323 21.75 -2.65 34.15
N GLU A 324 21.44 -2.52 32.87
CA GLU A 324 21.82 -1.37 32.04
C GLU A 324 21.08 -0.09 32.45
N ILE A 325 19.78 -0.19 32.76
CA ILE A 325 18.99 0.92 33.29
C ILE A 325 19.56 1.40 34.62
N LYS A 326 19.93 0.47 35.50
CA LYS A 326 20.58 0.80 36.77
C LYS A 326 21.93 1.46 36.53
N TYR A 327 22.75 0.92 35.62
CA TYR A 327 24.04 1.50 35.27
C TYR A 327 23.94 2.96 34.82
N LEU A 328 22.97 3.28 33.94
CA LEU A 328 22.75 4.66 33.49
C LEU A 328 22.21 5.59 34.58
N LYS A 329 21.42 5.06 35.53
CA LYS A 329 20.96 5.83 36.70
C LYS A 329 22.10 6.14 37.66
N ASP A 330 22.98 5.18 37.89
CA ASP A 330 24.15 5.33 38.75
C ASP A 330 25.23 6.20 38.08
N ASN A 331 25.25 6.28 36.74
CA ASN A 331 26.20 7.05 35.94
C ASN A 331 25.47 8.02 34.98
N PRO A 332 24.83 9.09 35.50
CA PRO A 332 24.04 10.03 34.68
C PRO A 332 24.88 10.93 33.77
N ILE A 333 26.20 10.94 33.96
CA ILE A 333 27.19 11.67 33.16
C ILE A 333 28.26 10.67 32.73
N LEU A 334 28.45 10.51 31.42
CA LEU A 334 29.57 9.73 30.88
C LEU A 334 30.68 10.67 30.41
N LYS A 335 31.91 10.38 30.82
CA LYS A 335 33.13 11.11 30.46
C LYS A 335 33.75 10.50 29.22
N VAL A 336 33.84 11.30 28.17
CA VAL A 336 34.31 10.89 26.85
C VAL A 336 35.57 11.69 26.49
N HIS A 337 36.61 11.04 26.01
CA HIS A 337 37.83 11.76 25.65
C HIS A 337 37.64 12.51 24.34
N ASN A 338 38.03 13.79 24.31
CA ASN A 338 38.13 14.57 23.09
C ASN A 338 39.60 14.66 22.64
N PHE A 339 39.89 14.16 21.43
CA PHE A 339 41.19 14.32 20.82
C PHE A 339 41.30 15.75 20.27
N ASP A 340 42.24 16.55 20.78
CA ASP A 340 42.31 17.98 20.42
C ASP A 340 42.77 18.24 18.97
N SER A 341 43.31 17.22 18.29
CA SER A 341 44.01 17.36 17.01
C SER A 341 43.72 16.22 16.00
N LEU A 342 42.46 15.75 15.90
CA LEU A 342 42.04 14.76 14.90
C LEU A 342 40.85 15.24 14.03
N PRO A 343 40.92 16.41 13.37
CA PRO A 343 39.89 16.86 12.45
C PRO A 343 39.77 15.96 11.20
N PRO A 344 38.59 15.86 10.54
CA PRO A 344 37.26 16.36 10.94
C PRO A 344 36.59 15.60 12.09
N TYR A 345 37.22 14.56 12.62
CA TYR A 345 36.57 13.60 13.51
C TYR A 345 36.32 14.16 14.91
N ASN A 346 37.36 14.67 15.55
CA ASN A 346 37.31 15.30 16.86
C ASN A 346 38.53 16.22 17.01
N PHE A 347 38.27 17.47 17.35
CA PHE A 347 39.26 18.51 17.51
C PHE A 347 38.71 19.63 18.38
N THR A 348 39.59 20.49 18.87
CA THR A 348 39.17 21.64 19.67
C THR A 348 39.20 22.92 18.83
N LEU A 349 38.09 23.64 18.78
CA LEU A 349 37.97 24.93 18.11
C LEU A 349 37.43 25.97 19.11
N ASN A 350 38.22 27.02 19.37
CA ASN A 350 37.89 28.06 20.36
C ASN A 350 37.60 27.50 21.76
N ASN A 351 38.36 26.51 22.23
CA ASN A 351 38.16 25.77 23.50
C ASN A 351 36.89 24.91 23.59
N TYR A 352 36.20 24.67 22.47
CA TYR A 352 35.05 23.76 22.42
C TYR A 352 35.36 22.51 21.58
N PRO A 353 34.99 21.31 22.05
CA PRO A 353 35.03 20.08 21.25
C PRO A 353 34.14 20.24 20.01
N LYS A 354 34.68 19.88 18.84
CA LYS A 354 33.96 19.82 17.57
C LYS A 354 34.40 18.62 16.74
N GLY A 355 33.53 18.21 15.81
CA GLY A 355 33.83 17.18 14.82
C GLY A 355 32.74 16.12 14.74
N PHE A 356 32.89 15.22 13.77
CA PHE A 356 31.95 14.12 13.51
C PHE A 356 31.62 13.32 14.78
N VAL A 357 32.64 12.96 15.57
CA VAL A 357 32.47 12.14 16.77
C VAL A 357 31.82 12.91 17.91
N ILE A 358 32.05 14.22 18.00
CA ILE A 358 31.40 15.05 19.03
C ILE A 358 29.90 15.06 18.80
N ASP A 359 29.47 15.35 17.57
CA ASP A 359 28.06 15.37 17.21
C ASP A 359 27.42 13.96 17.30
N TYR A 360 28.17 12.90 16.97
CA TYR A 360 27.71 11.53 17.14
C TYR A 360 27.47 11.20 18.62
N MET A 361 28.40 11.57 19.50
CA MET A 361 28.24 11.34 20.95
C MET A 361 27.08 12.17 21.51
N GLU A 362 26.87 13.41 21.07
CA GLU A 362 25.69 14.20 21.43
C GLU A 362 24.37 13.52 21.00
N LEU A 363 24.36 12.88 19.83
CA LEU A 363 23.20 12.10 19.37
C LEU A 363 22.97 10.89 20.27
N LEU A 364 24.02 10.16 20.61
CA LEU A 364 23.98 9.03 21.53
C LEU A 364 23.48 9.45 22.93
N SER A 365 23.92 10.60 23.42
CA SER A 365 23.44 11.21 24.67
C SER A 365 21.92 11.44 24.65
N LYS A 366 21.37 11.94 23.53
CA LYS A 366 19.92 12.12 23.36
C LYS A 366 19.15 10.80 23.38
N VAL A 367 19.69 9.77 22.72
CA VAL A 367 19.08 8.42 22.67
C VAL A 367 19.06 7.79 24.07
N LEU A 368 20.15 7.91 24.82
CA LEU A 368 20.29 7.32 26.15
C LEU A 368 19.66 8.15 27.28
N GLY A 369 19.36 9.43 27.04
CA GLY A 369 18.84 10.33 28.07
C GLY A 369 19.85 10.70 29.15
N ILE A 370 21.14 10.65 28.85
CA ILE A 370 22.25 10.99 29.76
C ILE A 370 22.98 12.25 29.30
N LYS A 371 23.86 12.80 30.15
CA LYS A 371 24.80 13.85 29.75
C LYS A 371 26.15 13.27 29.37
N ILE A 372 26.83 13.92 28.43
CA ILE A 372 28.21 13.60 28.09
C ILE A 372 29.09 14.79 28.46
N GLU A 373 30.19 14.48 29.15
CA GLU A 373 31.26 15.43 29.48
C GLU A 373 32.49 15.09 28.64
N PHE A 374 32.95 16.04 27.82
CA PHE A 374 34.14 15.84 27.00
C PHE A 374 35.41 16.26 27.74
N ILE A 375 36.34 15.31 27.92
CA ILE A 375 37.63 15.51 28.57
C ILE A 375 38.70 15.84 27.52
N GLN A 376 39.21 17.06 27.57
CA GLN A 376 40.18 17.64 26.62
C GLN A 376 41.55 17.91 27.27
N ASN A 377 42.55 18.32 26.48
CA ASN A 377 43.93 18.62 26.90
C ASN A 377 44.62 17.44 27.61
N LYS A 378 44.46 16.24 27.04
CA LYS A 378 45.13 15.01 27.49
C LYS A 378 45.80 14.34 26.30
N SER A 379 47.02 13.85 26.52
CA SER A 379 47.69 12.99 25.56
C SER A 379 46.98 11.64 25.44
N LEU A 380 47.22 10.93 24.33
CA LEU A 380 46.66 9.60 24.11
C LEU A 380 47.04 8.63 25.25
N LYS A 381 48.28 8.70 25.77
CA LYS A 381 48.72 7.90 26.91
C LYS A 381 47.94 8.22 28.19
N GLU A 382 47.82 9.51 28.54
CA GLU A 382 47.03 9.92 29.71
C GLU A 382 45.57 9.47 29.60
N SER A 383 45.01 9.46 28.38
CA SER A 383 43.63 9.00 28.17
C SER A 383 43.45 7.50 28.47
N PHE A 384 44.46 6.66 28.17
CA PHE A 384 44.46 5.24 28.54
C PHE A 384 44.59 5.07 30.06
N ASP A 385 45.53 5.78 30.70
CA ASP A 385 45.70 5.75 32.16
C ASP A 385 44.40 6.20 32.88
N MET A 386 43.71 7.20 32.32
CA MET A 386 42.43 7.67 32.86
C MET A 386 41.31 6.64 32.70
N LEU A 387 41.25 5.90 31.59
CA LEU A 387 40.29 4.82 31.39
C LEU A 387 40.52 3.68 32.40
N GLU A 388 41.78 3.27 32.60
CA GLU A 388 42.13 2.21 33.56
C GLU A 388 41.80 2.62 35.01
N ASN A 389 41.98 3.89 35.36
CA ASN A 389 41.72 4.44 36.69
C ASN A 389 40.28 4.90 36.91
N ASN A 390 39.33 4.59 36.02
CA ASN A 390 37.92 5.01 36.08
C ASN A 390 37.71 6.54 36.11
N GLN A 391 38.66 7.31 35.58
CA GLN A 391 38.53 8.76 35.42
C GLN A 391 37.92 9.15 34.06
N LEU A 392 37.82 8.17 33.17
CA LEU A 392 37.23 8.26 31.83
C LEU A 392 36.37 7.03 31.58
N ASP A 393 35.23 7.18 30.91
CA ASP A 393 34.31 6.07 30.63
C ASP A 393 34.47 5.53 29.21
N ILE A 394 34.70 6.43 28.24
CA ILE A 394 34.72 6.10 26.81
C ILE A 394 35.93 6.75 26.12
N LEU A 395 36.70 5.93 25.40
CA LEU A 395 37.70 6.36 24.43
C LEU A 395 37.14 6.23 23.01
N PRO A 396 36.89 7.35 22.30
CA PRO A 396 36.46 7.28 20.91
C PRO A 396 37.63 7.09 19.95
N ASN A 397 37.34 6.69 18.70
CA ASN A 397 38.30 6.63 17.60
C ASN A 397 39.55 5.76 17.84
N ILE A 398 39.41 4.64 18.56
CA ILE A 398 40.54 3.76 18.86
C ILE A 398 40.59 2.59 17.88
N ALA A 399 41.77 2.36 17.30
CA ALA A 399 42.06 1.16 16.51
C ALA A 399 42.29 -0.05 17.42
N ILE A 400 41.75 -1.20 17.02
CA ILE A 400 41.95 -2.47 17.72
C ILE A 400 43.41 -2.92 17.55
N ASN A 401 44.05 -3.22 18.68
CA ASN A 401 45.41 -3.76 18.76
C ASN A 401 45.41 -4.89 19.82
N ASP A 402 46.17 -5.96 19.59
CA ASP A 402 46.28 -7.11 20.50
C ASP A 402 46.75 -6.76 21.91
N GLU A 403 47.64 -5.78 22.06
CA GLU A 403 48.06 -5.28 23.38
C GLU A 403 46.91 -4.57 24.10
N ARG A 404 46.14 -3.74 23.37
CA ARG A 404 45.02 -2.96 23.91
C ARG A 404 43.82 -3.82 24.31
N LYS A 405 43.62 -4.97 23.67
CA LYS A 405 42.55 -5.93 24.05
C LYS A 405 42.67 -6.45 25.49
N ASN A 406 43.86 -6.34 26.09
CA ASN A 406 44.10 -6.71 27.48
C ASN A 406 43.48 -5.73 28.48
N THR A 407 43.32 -4.45 28.11
CA THR A 407 42.86 -3.39 29.03
C THR A 407 41.61 -2.64 28.54
N ILE A 408 41.18 -2.86 27.29
CA ILE A 408 40.05 -2.20 26.64
C ILE A 408 39.14 -3.23 25.97
N ASP A 409 37.83 -3.10 26.15
CA ASP A 409 36.83 -3.75 25.31
C ASP A 409 36.27 -2.77 24.28
N PHE A 410 36.14 -3.23 23.03
CA PHE A 410 35.75 -2.40 21.90
C PHE A 410 34.30 -2.70 21.49
N THR A 411 33.57 -1.69 21.00
CA THR A 411 32.26 -1.89 20.36
C THR A 411 32.40 -2.70 19.08
N ASN A 412 31.39 -3.51 18.77
CA ASN A 412 31.38 -4.35 17.57
C ASN A 412 31.14 -3.56 16.26
N TYR A 413 30.78 -2.27 16.38
CA TYR A 413 30.66 -1.35 15.25
C TYR A 413 31.81 -0.34 15.25
N SER A 414 32.19 0.11 14.06
CA SER A 414 33.14 1.19 13.84
C SER A 414 32.41 2.51 13.60
N LEU A 415 32.91 3.61 14.15
CA LEU A 415 32.36 4.94 13.92
C LEU A 415 32.81 5.52 12.58
N VAL A 416 34.11 5.37 12.30
CA VAL A 416 34.76 5.95 11.12
C VAL A 416 35.90 5.06 10.65
N ASN A 417 36.23 5.18 9.36
CA ASN A 417 37.36 4.50 8.75
C ASN A 417 38.54 5.47 8.63
N PHE A 418 39.70 5.05 9.13
CA PHE A 418 40.96 5.78 9.06
C PHE A 418 41.75 5.32 7.84
N GLN A 419 41.87 6.18 6.83
CA GLN A 419 42.64 5.90 5.61
C GLN A 419 44.09 6.30 5.82
N ILE A 420 44.98 5.34 6.06
CA ILE A 420 46.41 5.60 6.23
C ILE A 420 46.97 6.18 4.92
N SER A 421 47.68 7.31 5.03
CA SER A 421 48.27 8.05 3.92
C SER A 421 49.57 8.73 4.35
N LEU A 422 50.39 9.11 3.38
CA LEU A 422 51.58 9.91 3.61
C LEU A 422 51.33 11.39 3.31
N GLY A 423 51.88 12.27 4.13
CA GLY A 423 52.11 13.67 3.80
C GLY A 423 53.60 13.87 3.53
N VAL A 424 53.95 14.38 2.35
CA VAL A 424 55.35 14.61 1.95
C VAL A 424 55.49 15.99 1.32
N ASN A 425 56.71 16.51 1.25
CA ASN A 425 56.96 17.72 0.48
C ASN A 425 56.63 17.48 -1.02
N LYS A 426 56.07 18.47 -1.71
CA LYS A 426 55.72 18.39 -3.15
C LYS A 426 56.92 18.00 -4.01
N GLN A 427 58.11 18.48 -3.65
CA GLN A 427 59.37 18.19 -4.33
C GLN A 427 59.95 16.81 -4.00
N SER A 428 59.35 16.08 -3.05
CA SER A 428 59.80 14.74 -2.66
C SER A 428 59.44 13.70 -3.74
N ASP A 429 60.39 12.81 -3.99
CA ASP A 429 60.24 11.64 -4.88
C ASP A 429 59.58 10.43 -4.19
N ILE A 430 59.26 10.53 -2.89
CA ILE A 430 58.59 9.48 -2.12
C ILE A 430 57.19 9.23 -2.70
N LYS A 431 56.87 7.96 -2.99
CA LYS A 431 55.58 7.52 -3.54
C LYS A 431 54.92 6.40 -2.75
N SER A 432 55.67 5.70 -1.89
CA SER A 432 55.25 4.48 -1.21
C SER A 432 55.97 4.31 0.13
N LEU A 433 55.55 3.33 0.95
CA LEU A 433 56.26 2.98 2.18
C LEU A 433 57.66 2.41 1.91
N SER A 434 57.87 1.71 0.80
CA SER A 434 59.20 1.20 0.42
C SER A 434 60.24 2.31 0.19
N ASP A 435 59.81 3.49 -0.24
CA ASP A 435 60.69 4.64 -0.48
C ASP A 435 61.18 5.31 0.83
N LEU A 436 60.59 4.92 1.97
CA LEU A 436 60.89 5.49 3.29
C LEU A 436 62.06 4.81 3.99
N LYS A 437 62.71 3.83 3.36
CA LYS A 437 63.88 3.14 3.95
C LYS A 437 64.98 4.15 4.30
N ASN A 438 65.40 4.16 5.56
CA ASN A 438 66.36 5.10 6.14
C ASN A 438 65.94 6.59 6.09
N LYS A 439 64.67 6.88 5.79
CA LYS A 439 64.09 8.23 5.86
C LYS A 439 63.50 8.48 7.23
N LYS A 440 63.43 9.76 7.61
CA LYS A 440 62.84 10.20 8.86
C LYS A 440 61.33 10.41 8.66
N VAL A 441 60.51 9.62 9.34
CA VAL A 441 59.06 9.67 9.22
C VAL A 441 58.46 10.17 10.54
N SER A 442 57.72 11.28 10.49
CA SER A 442 57.01 11.76 11.66
C SER A 442 55.76 10.95 11.94
N VAL A 443 55.56 10.63 13.22
CA VAL A 443 54.43 9.84 13.71
C VAL A 443 54.07 10.32 15.12
N VAL A 444 52.79 10.25 15.47
CA VAL A 444 52.33 10.60 16.83
C VAL A 444 52.72 9.48 17.79
N GLU A 445 53.32 9.85 18.93
CA GLU A 445 53.77 8.89 19.94
C GLU A 445 52.61 8.09 20.55
N ASN A 446 52.81 6.78 20.76
CA ASN A 446 51.83 5.80 21.24
C ASN A 446 50.59 5.60 20.33
N SER A 447 50.63 6.13 19.11
CA SER A 447 49.61 5.83 18.11
C SER A 447 49.78 4.42 17.56
N PHE A 448 48.69 3.82 17.07
CA PHE A 448 48.76 2.48 16.46
C PHE A 448 49.66 2.47 15.20
N LEU A 449 49.86 3.62 14.57
CA LEU A 449 50.77 3.79 13.43
C LEU A 449 52.23 3.62 13.85
N GLU A 450 52.61 4.02 15.06
CA GLU A 450 53.96 3.81 15.59
C GLU A 450 54.27 2.31 15.71
N ASP A 451 53.32 1.53 16.23
CA ASP A 451 53.48 0.08 16.41
C ASP A 451 53.59 -0.65 15.07
N ILE A 452 52.71 -0.30 14.12
CA ILE A 452 52.73 -0.84 12.75
C ILE A 452 54.09 -0.55 12.09
N LEU A 453 54.59 0.69 12.18
CA LEU A 453 55.86 1.06 11.56
C LEU A 453 57.05 0.34 12.20
N LYS A 454 57.08 0.19 13.53
CA LYS A 454 58.17 -0.54 14.21
C LYS A 454 58.20 -2.02 13.83
N LYS A 455 57.03 -2.64 13.71
CA LYS A 455 56.89 -4.07 13.45
C LYS A 455 57.17 -4.41 11.98
N GLU A 456 56.50 -3.72 11.07
CA GLU A 456 56.50 -4.07 9.64
C GLU A 456 57.58 -3.31 8.85
N TYR A 457 58.04 -2.16 9.34
CA TYR A 457 59.01 -1.29 8.67
C TYR A 457 60.16 -0.80 9.58
N PRO A 458 60.95 -1.71 10.21
CA PRO A 458 61.94 -1.35 11.23
C PRO A 458 63.11 -0.49 10.72
N ASN A 459 63.28 -0.38 9.39
CA ASN A 459 64.33 0.44 8.77
C ASN A 459 63.92 1.90 8.54
N ILE A 460 62.72 2.30 8.97
CA ILE A 460 62.26 3.70 8.96
C ILE A 460 62.72 4.39 10.24
N ILE A 461 63.26 5.61 10.14
CA ILE A 461 63.70 6.39 11.30
C ILE A 461 62.49 7.17 11.83
N LEU A 462 61.96 6.79 12.99
CA LEU A 462 60.77 7.45 13.55
C LEU A 462 61.10 8.79 14.21
N TYR A 463 60.42 9.86 13.79
CA TYR A 463 60.40 11.16 14.45
C TYR A 463 59.11 11.31 15.26
N LYS A 464 59.18 10.98 16.54
CA LYS A 464 58.01 10.98 17.42
C LYS A 464 57.59 12.40 17.76
N THR A 465 56.29 12.64 17.75
CA THR A 465 55.67 13.94 18.03
C THR A 465 54.52 13.77 19.01
N LYS A 466 54.15 14.85 19.72
CA LYS A 466 53.12 14.79 20.77
C LYS A 466 51.71 14.77 20.21
N ASN A 467 51.49 15.39 19.07
CA ASN A 467 50.17 15.51 18.45
C ASN A 467 50.28 15.56 16.92
N THR A 468 49.13 15.47 16.26
CA THR A 468 49.04 15.41 14.79
C THR A 468 49.58 16.67 14.11
N GLU A 469 49.35 17.84 14.69
CA GLU A 469 49.77 19.13 14.12
C GLU A 469 51.30 19.21 14.08
N GLU A 470 51.96 18.87 15.18
CA GLU A 470 53.43 18.78 15.26
C GLU A 470 54.00 17.76 14.27
N ALA A 471 53.33 16.62 14.07
CA ALA A 471 53.74 15.60 13.10
C ALA A 471 53.78 16.13 11.66
N ILE A 472 52.74 16.88 11.27
CA ILE A 472 52.63 17.44 9.91
C ILE A 472 53.58 18.65 9.74
N GLU A 473 53.68 19.52 10.74
CA GLU A 473 54.61 20.66 10.75
C GLU A 473 56.07 20.24 10.66
N ALA A 474 56.43 19.09 11.25
CA ALA A 474 57.78 18.53 11.13
C ALA A 474 58.16 18.28 9.67
N VAL A 475 57.22 17.84 8.83
CA VAL A 475 57.47 17.66 7.38
C VAL A 475 57.47 18.99 6.66
N ALA A 476 56.52 19.87 6.97
CA ALA A 476 56.46 21.20 6.37
C ALA A 476 57.74 22.02 6.62
N SER A 477 58.38 21.82 7.78
CA SER A 477 59.63 22.48 8.19
C SER A 477 60.89 21.70 7.80
N ASN A 478 60.78 20.63 7.00
CA ASN A 478 61.87 19.73 6.61
C ASN A 478 62.63 19.08 7.80
N LYS A 479 61.99 18.96 8.98
CA LYS A 479 62.53 18.20 10.12
C LYS A 479 62.32 16.69 9.96
N ALA A 480 61.34 16.27 9.16
CA ALA A 480 61.05 14.91 8.74
C ALA A 480 60.80 14.86 7.22
N ASP A 481 61.05 13.71 6.59
CA ASP A 481 60.89 13.50 5.15
C ASP A 481 59.43 13.21 4.75
N ALA A 482 58.66 12.58 5.64
CA ALA A 482 57.26 12.24 5.46
C ALA A 482 56.53 12.17 6.81
N VAL A 483 55.21 12.35 6.80
CA VAL A 483 54.32 12.06 7.94
C VAL A 483 53.41 10.91 7.52
N ILE A 484 53.17 9.95 8.42
CA ILE A 484 52.14 8.93 8.23
C ILE A 484 50.93 9.26 9.11
N HIS A 485 49.74 9.39 8.51
CA HIS A 485 48.51 9.69 9.26
C HIS A 485 47.25 9.45 8.40
N ASN A 486 46.07 9.83 8.90
CA ASN A 486 44.81 9.76 8.16
C ASN A 486 44.78 10.79 7.03
N LEU A 487 44.34 10.37 5.83
CA LEU A 487 44.16 11.24 4.67
C LEU A 487 43.38 12.51 5.03
N SER A 488 42.17 12.36 5.56
CA SER A 488 41.27 13.47 5.86
C SER A 488 41.87 14.47 6.85
N THR A 489 42.68 13.98 7.79
CA THR A 489 43.33 14.82 8.80
C THR A 489 44.55 15.55 8.25
N ILE A 490 45.38 14.88 7.43
CA ILE A 490 46.51 15.51 6.75
C ILE A 490 46.00 16.62 5.82
N GLU A 491 45.00 16.32 4.99
CA GLU A 491 44.43 17.29 4.06
C GLU A 491 43.78 18.46 4.78
N TYR A 492 43.02 18.20 5.85
CA TYR A 492 42.45 19.28 6.65
C TYR A 492 43.52 20.22 7.21
N LEU A 493 44.61 19.69 7.79
CA LEU A 493 45.64 20.52 8.41
C LEU A 493 46.55 21.19 7.39
N ILE A 494 46.81 20.55 6.24
CA ILE A 494 47.50 21.19 5.11
C ILE A 494 46.72 22.43 4.68
N ASN A 495 45.40 22.32 4.52
CA ASN A 495 44.56 23.42 4.07
C ASN A 495 44.41 24.49 5.17
N LYS A 496 43.99 24.08 6.38
CA LYS A 496 43.77 24.98 7.52
C LYS A 496 45.01 25.82 7.85
N ASN A 497 46.20 25.21 7.83
CA ASN A 497 47.45 25.86 8.20
C ASN A 497 48.27 26.31 6.98
N TRP A 498 47.69 26.27 5.77
CA TRP A 498 48.29 26.79 4.53
C TRP A 498 49.66 26.17 4.20
N LEU A 499 49.83 24.87 4.46
CA LEU A 499 51.08 24.12 4.27
C LEU A 499 51.26 23.72 2.79
N SER A 500 51.35 24.74 1.93
CA SER A 500 51.34 24.63 0.48
C SER A 500 52.52 23.85 -0.10
N ASN A 501 53.58 23.62 0.67
CA ASN A 501 54.72 22.79 0.29
C ASN A 501 54.46 21.29 0.43
N LEU A 502 53.34 20.86 1.04
CA LEU A 502 53.02 19.45 1.22
C LEU A 502 52.04 18.91 0.16
N LYS A 503 52.11 17.61 -0.09
CA LYS A 503 51.15 16.80 -0.86
C LYS A 503 50.82 15.52 -0.10
N THR A 504 49.61 15.00 -0.31
CA THR A 504 49.19 13.70 0.22
C THR A 504 49.39 12.58 -0.79
N ILE A 505 49.65 11.38 -0.28
CA ILE A 505 49.77 10.15 -1.06
C ILE A 505 48.96 9.08 -0.35
N VAL A 506 47.90 8.61 -1.00
CA VAL A 506 47.10 7.49 -0.48
C VAL A 506 47.92 6.22 -0.57
N LEU A 507 48.11 5.55 0.56
CA LEU A 507 48.91 4.34 0.61
C LEU A 507 48.12 3.14 0.12
N LYS A 508 48.79 2.32 -0.67
CA LYS A 508 48.41 0.94 -1.00
C LYS A 508 49.59 0.07 -0.63
N ASP A 509 49.38 -0.88 0.24
CA ASP A 509 50.45 -1.71 0.79
C ASP A 509 49.88 -3.07 1.16
N ASP A 510 50.53 -4.14 0.73
CA ASP A 510 50.05 -5.50 0.97
C ASP A 510 50.44 -6.01 2.37
N ASN A 511 51.40 -5.37 3.04
CA ASN A 511 51.88 -5.79 4.36
C ASN A 511 51.08 -5.17 5.51
N ILE A 512 50.38 -4.07 5.26
CA ILE A 512 49.57 -3.38 6.28
C ILE A 512 48.15 -3.12 5.82
N GLN A 513 47.20 -3.19 6.74
CA GLN A 513 45.84 -2.75 6.49
C GLN A 513 45.80 -1.21 6.36
N THR A 514 45.54 -0.71 5.15
CA THR A 514 45.57 0.74 4.84
C THR A 514 44.27 1.47 5.19
N ILE A 515 43.15 0.75 5.36
CA ILE A 515 41.89 1.27 5.87
C ILE A 515 41.60 0.62 7.21
N VAL A 516 41.74 1.38 8.29
CA VAL A 516 41.60 0.89 9.67
C VAL A 516 40.29 1.37 10.27
N PRO A 517 39.35 0.48 10.61
CA PRO A 517 38.13 0.86 11.31
C PRO A 517 38.45 1.32 12.74
N LEU A 518 37.87 2.44 13.17
CA LEU A 518 38.02 2.95 14.53
C LEU A 518 36.74 2.75 15.34
N HIS A 519 36.92 2.29 16.57
CA HIS A 519 35.84 1.85 17.46
C HIS A 519 35.73 2.75 18.70
N LEU A 520 34.63 2.61 19.44
CA LEU A 520 34.57 3.06 20.83
C LEU A 520 35.23 2.02 21.72
N GLY A 521 36.10 2.46 22.62
CA GLY A 521 36.71 1.65 23.67
C GLY A 521 36.12 1.99 25.03
N VAL A 522 35.82 0.96 25.81
CA VAL A 522 35.48 1.05 27.23
C VAL A 522 36.49 0.26 28.04
N LYS A 523 36.57 0.51 29.35
CA LYS A 523 37.43 -0.27 30.24
C LYS A 523 37.12 -1.77 30.14
N LYS A 524 38.17 -2.61 30.17
CA LYS A 524 38.03 -4.07 30.17
C LYS A 524 37.00 -4.54 31.20
N ASP A 525 36.20 -5.52 30.78
CA ASP A 525 35.15 -6.18 31.57
C ASP A 525 33.94 -5.29 31.91
N ASN A 526 33.91 -4.02 31.46
CA ASN A 526 32.71 -3.19 31.51
C ASN A 526 31.77 -3.52 30.33
N LEU A 527 31.30 -4.77 30.30
CA LEU A 527 30.42 -5.29 29.26
C LEU A 527 29.05 -4.61 29.27
N VAL A 528 28.63 -4.08 30.43
CA VAL A 528 27.37 -3.35 30.58
C VAL A 528 27.40 -2.05 29.78
N LEU A 529 28.42 -1.21 29.96
CA LEU A 529 28.55 0.03 29.16
C LEU A 529 28.73 -0.26 27.67
N LYS A 530 29.53 -1.29 27.32
CA LYS A 530 29.68 -1.73 25.92
C LYS A 530 28.31 -2.07 25.31
N SER A 531 27.50 -2.89 25.99
CA SER A 531 26.17 -3.29 25.53
C SER A 531 25.22 -2.10 25.36
N ILE A 532 25.24 -1.16 26.31
CA ILE A 532 24.47 0.10 26.23
C ILE A 532 24.83 0.88 24.96
N LEU A 533 26.13 1.06 24.68
CA LEU A 533 26.60 1.82 23.51
C LEU A 533 26.23 1.13 22.18
N GLU A 534 26.20 -0.20 22.15
CA GLU A 534 25.78 -0.98 20.98
C GLU A 534 24.27 -0.87 20.73
N LYS A 535 23.45 -0.99 21.77
CA LYS A 535 21.99 -0.82 21.69
C LYS A 535 21.61 0.62 21.34
N ALA A 536 22.34 1.61 21.89
CA ALA A 536 22.14 3.02 21.54
C ALA A 536 22.42 3.28 20.06
N ASN A 537 23.54 2.76 19.54
CA ASN A 537 23.88 2.88 18.13
C ASN A 537 22.83 2.25 17.20
N GLN A 538 22.25 1.10 17.58
CA GLN A 538 21.15 0.48 16.82
C GLN A 538 19.87 1.34 16.76
N ASN A 539 19.73 2.32 17.66
CA ASN A 539 18.60 3.25 17.69
C ASN A 539 18.91 4.60 17.01
N ILE A 540 20.15 4.84 16.59
CA ILE A 540 20.52 5.99 15.78
C ILE A 540 20.17 5.71 14.32
N THR A 541 19.47 6.63 13.65
CA THR A 541 19.01 6.38 12.28
C THR A 541 20.14 6.58 11.26
N GLU A 542 20.11 5.83 10.16
CA GLU A 542 21.04 6.04 9.04
C GLU A 542 20.94 7.45 8.43
N LYS A 543 19.79 8.12 8.57
CA LYS A 543 19.62 9.51 8.17
C LYS A 543 20.45 10.43 9.06
N ASP A 544 20.44 10.20 10.37
CA ASP A 544 21.24 10.99 11.31
C ASP A 544 22.73 10.78 11.06
N ILE A 545 23.16 9.52 10.86
CA ILE A 545 24.55 9.21 10.47
C ILE A 545 24.90 9.92 9.15
N ARG A 546 24.04 9.87 8.14
CA ARG A 546 24.29 10.58 6.89
C ARG A 546 24.34 12.09 7.03
N ASN A 547 23.49 12.69 7.84
CA ASN A 547 23.58 14.12 8.12
C ASN A 547 24.95 14.48 8.74
N LEU A 548 25.47 13.63 9.63
CA LEU A 548 26.80 13.80 10.22
C LEU A 548 27.92 13.60 9.18
N VAL A 549 27.80 12.57 8.33
CA VAL A 549 28.73 12.31 7.22
C VAL A 549 28.70 13.47 6.23
N ASP A 550 27.53 13.94 5.79
CA ASP A 550 27.36 15.08 4.89
C ASP A 550 27.99 16.36 5.49
N LYS A 551 27.75 16.60 6.78
CA LYS A 551 28.28 17.76 7.51
C LYS A 551 29.80 17.75 7.65
N TRP A 552 30.40 16.59 7.98
CA TRP A 552 31.80 16.50 8.42
C TRP A 552 32.75 15.76 7.48
N LEU A 553 32.24 14.83 6.66
CA LEU A 553 33.04 13.84 5.92
C LEU A 553 32.77 13.80 4.40
N LYS A 554 31.60 14.25 3.92
CA LYS A 554 31.17 14.21 2.51
C LYS A 554 31.30 15.54 1.79
N ASN A 555 31.38 16.62 2.55
CA ASN A 555 32.22 17.73 2.13
C ASN A 555 33.62 17.15 2.01
N SER A 556 33.97 16.63 0.82
CA SER A 556 35.34 16.66 0.35
C SER A 556 35.84 18.05 0.73
N PHE A 557 36.70 18.13 1.74
CA PHE A 557 37.22 19.40 2.22
C PHE A 557 37.57 20.23 1.01
N TYR A 558 36.93 21.39 0.92
CA TYR A 558 37.15 22.46 -0.04
C TYR A 558 38.05 22.04 -1.21
N GLU A 559 37.51 21.96 -2.42
CA GLU A 559 38.36 22.38 -3.54
C GLU A 559 38.79 23.82 -3.21
N GLU A 560 39.92 23.89 -2.52
CA GLU A 560 40.51 25.11 -2.05
C GLU A 560 40.99 25.80 -3.30
N ILE A 561 40.60 27.07 -3.44
CA ILE A 561 41.02 27.84 -4.58
C ILE A 561 42.54 28.00 -4.50
N LYS A 562 43.28 27.25 -5.33
CA LYS A 562 44.75 27.31 -5.38
C LYS A 562 45.19 28.61 -6.04
N LEU A 563 45.22 29.68 -5.25
CA LEU A 563 45.71 30.98 -5.69
C LEU A 563 47.25 30.98 -5.76
N SER A 564 47.79 31.67 -6.75
CA SER A 564 49.23 31.92 -6.81
C SER A 564 49.62 33.01 -5.82
N GLN A 565 50.91 33.11 -5.47
CA GLN A 565 51.39 34.20 -4.61
C GLN A 565 51.05 35.59 -5.18
N ILE A 566 51.13 35.74 -6.52
CA ILE A 566 50.79 36.98 -7.23
C ILE A 566 49.31 37.34 -7.04
N GLU A 567 48.42 36.35 -7.05
CA GLU A 567 46.98 36.54 -6.86
C GLU A 567 46.64 36.92 -5.41
N HIS A 568 47.34 36.32 -4.43
CA HIS A 568 47.22 36.71 -3.02
C HIS A 568 47.69 38.15 -2.78
N ASP A 569 48.84 38.53 -3.33
CA ASP A 569 49.37 39.88 -3.24
C ASP A 569 48.43 40.91 -3.90
N TYR A 570 47.76 40.52 -4.99
CA TYR A 570 46.73 41.32 -5.63
C TYR A 570 45.52 41.52 -4.72
N LEU A 571 44.95 40.44 -4.16
CA LEU A 571 43.76 40.52 -3.30
C LEU A 571 44.00 41.31 -2.02
N SER A 572 45.16 41.14 -1.38
CA SER A 572 45.53 41.87 -0.15
C SER A 572 45.63 43.40 -0.37
N LYS A 573 46.06 43.83 -1.57
CA LYS A 573 46.10 45.26 -1.94
C LYS A 573 44.73 45.80 -2.35
N LYS A 574 43.88 44.99 -2.98
CA LYS A 574 42.61 45.41 -3.59
C LYS A 574 41.54 45.78 -2.55
N LYS A 575 41.50 45.11 -1.39
CA LYS A 575 40.58 45.31 -0.24
C LYS A 575 39.07 45.13 -0.51
N ASN A 576 38.54 45.62 -1.63
CA ASN A 576 37.16 45.43 -2.07
C ASN A 576 37.12 45.18 -3.59
N ILE A 577 36.18 44.35 -4.05
CA ILE A 577 35.89 44.13 -5.47
C ILE A 577 34.55 44.79 -5.80
N ASN A 578 34.55 45.78 -6.69
CA ASN A 578 33.31 46.42 -7.14
C ASN A 578 32.72 45.63 -8.33
N TYR A 579 31.48 45.17 -8.22
CA TYR A 579 30.85 44.36 -9.28
C TYR A 579 29.56 45.00 -9.82
N CYS A 580 29.49 45.13 -11.13
CA CYS A 580 28.37 45.66 -11.90
C CYS A 580 27.29 44.59 -12.09
N VAL A 581 26.04 44.89 -11.70
CA VAL A 581 24.90 43.97 -11.70
C VAL A 581 23.68 44.60 -12.35
N ASN A 582 22.99 43.87 -13.21
CA ASN A 582 21.77 44.34 -13.85
C ASN A 582 20.60 44.45 -12.86
N SER A 583 19.86 45.55 -12.94
CA SER A 583 18.77 45.85 -12.02
C SER A 583 17.49 45.04 -12.26
N ASN A 584 17.32 44.39 -13.41
CA ASN A 584 16.01 43.84 -13.82
C ASN A 584 16.04 42.45 -14.49
N PHE A 585 17.00 41.58 -14.17
CA PHE A 585 17.20 40.28 -14.85
C PHE A 585 16.85 39.07 -13.95
N MET A 586 15.66 39.04 -13.36
CA MET A 586 15.21 37.86 -12.61
C MET A 586 15.00 36.64 -13.52
N PRO A 587 15.36 35.42 -13.08
CA PRO A 587 15.89 35.06 -11.76
C PRO A 587 17.44 35.05 -11.67
N ILE A 588 18.14 35.62 -12.66
CA ILE A 588 19.60 35.62 -12.74
C ILE A 588 20.20 36.66 -11.79
N GLU A 589 19.80 37.93 -11.92
CA GLU A 589 20.24 39.01 -11.05
C GLU A 589 19.22 40.16 -10.98
N ARG A 590 18.98 40.66 -9.78
CA ARG A 590 18.16 41.85 -9.50
C ARG A 590 18.65 42.55 -8.24
N ILE A 591 18.54 43.87 -8.22
CA ILE A 591 18.78 44.67 -7.01
C ILE A 591 17.45 44.92 -6.29
N ASN A 592 17.41 44.63 -4.99
CA ASN A 592 16.28 44.92 -4.11
C ASN A 592 16.78 45.46 -2.76
N ASN A 593 16.37 46.68 -2.38
CA ASN A 593 16.73 47.31 -1.10
C ASN A 593 18.24 47.22 -0.75
N ASN A 594 19.12 47.57 -1.70
CA ASN A 594 20.59 47.45 -1.58
C ASN A 594 21.14 46.02 -1.40
N SER A 595 20.37 44.99 -1.73
CA SER A 595 20.83 43.59 -1.77
C SER A 595 20.67 43.02 -3.19
N VAL A 596 21.62 42.17 -3.60
CA VAL A 596 21.54 41.45 -4.88
C VAL A 596 20.82 40.13 -4.65
N LEU A 597 19.84 39.83 -5.50
CA LEU A 597 19.06 38.60 -5.51
C LEU A 597 19.28 37.87 -6.84
N GLY A 598 19.08 36.57 -6.86
CA GLY A 598 19.24 35.72 -8.03
C GLY A 598 20.49 34.84 -7.98
N ILE A 599 20.70 34.09 -9.05
CA ILE A 599 21.87 33.21 -9.26
C ILE A 599 23.19 33.93 -9.00
N THR A 600 23.32 35.19 -9.44
CA THR A 600 24.52 36.00 -9.20
C THR A 600 24.81 36.18 -7.71
N SER A 601 23.78 36.30 -6.86
CA SER A 601 23.96 36.46 -5.41
C SER A 601 24.64 35.25 -4.78
N ASP A 602 24.21 34.03 -5.16
CA ASP A 602 24.77 32.79 -4.62
C ASP A 602 26.24 32.62 -5.00
N TYR A 603 26.59 32.88 -6.27
CA TYR A 603 28.00 32.86 -6.70
C TYR A 603 28.83 33.91 -5.96
N ILE A 604 28.35 35.14 -5.82
CA ILE A 604 29.07 36.21 -5.12
C ILE A 604 29.23 35.89 -3.63
N ASN A 605 28.26 35.25 -2.98
CA ASN A 605 28.38 34.84 -1.58
C ASN A 605 29.45 33.75 -1.41
N ILE A 606 29.48 32.75 -2.30
CA ILE A 606 30.54 31.73 -2.32
C ILE A 606 31.91 32.40 -2.56
N PHE A 607 31.99 33.40 -3.44
CA PHE A 607 33.25 34.10 -3.71
C PHE A 607 33.72 34.94 -2.53
N LYS A 608 32.81 35.61 -1.81
CA LYS A 608 33.11 36.32 -0.55
C LYS A 608 33.69 35.37 0.48
N GLU A 609 33.07 34.20 0.67
CA GLU A 609 33.53 33.20 1.63
C GLU A 609 34.90 32.62 1.24
N LYS A 610 35.10 32.27 -0.03
CA LYS A 610 36.36 31.67 -0.52
C LYS A 610 37.53 32.63 -0.58
N LEU A 611 37.29 33.91 -0.88
CA LEU A 611 38.37 34.92 -1.00
C LEU A 611 38.58 35.75 0.28
N ASN A 612 37.62 35.74 1.21
CA ASN A 612 37.61 36.59 2.40
C ASN A 612 37.85 38.08 2.07
N ILE A 613 37.21 38.58 1.00
CA ILE A 613 37.25 39.98 0.54
C ILE A 613 35.83 40.51 0.38
N ASN A 614 35.64 41.81 0.60
CA ASN A 614 34.34 42.44 0.41
C ASN A 614 34.02 42.62 -1.09
N PHE A 615 32.77 42.39 -1.45
CA PHE A 615 32.23 42.67 -2.78
C PHE A 615 31.15 43.75 -2.68
N ASN A 616 31.31 44.84 -3.42
CA ASN A 616 30.39 45.97 -3.44
C ASN A 616 29.64 46.03 -4.78
N GLN A 617 28.31 45.99 -4.74
CA GLN A 617 27.51 46.07 -5.97
C GLN A 617 27.44 47.49 -6.55
N ILE A 618 27.40 47.58 -7.87
CA ILE A 618 27.12 48.79 -8.65
C ILE A 618 26.01 48.46 -9.64
N GLU A 619 24.97 49.28 -9.65
CA GLU A 619 23.82 49.11 -10.54
C GLU A 619 24.15 49.52 -11.98
N ILE A 620 23.68 48.73 -12.95
CA ILE A 620 23.78 49.01 -14.39
C ILE A 620 22.42 48.87 -15.07
N GLU A 621 22.17 49.70 -16.08
CA GLU A 621 20.92 49.68 -16.85
C GLU A 621 20.92 48.62 -17.98
N SER A 622 22.11 48.27 -18.47
CA SER A 622 22.30 47.27 -19.53
C SER A 622 23.69 46.67 -19.45
N THR A 623 23.91 45.50 -20.07
CA THR A 623 25.26 44.91 -20.11
C THR A 623 26.26 45.83 -20.83
N LYS A 624 25.81 46.61 -21.83
CA LYS A 624 26.64 47.63 -22.48
C LYS A 624 27.09 48.74 -21.52
N ASP A 625 26.20 49.21 -20.64
CA ASP A 625 26.55 50.17 -19.58
C ASP A 625 27.58 49.57 -18.62
N GLY A 626 27.38 48.32 -18.19
CA GLY A 626 28.35 47.61 -17.34
C GLY A 626 29.72 47.45 -17.98
N LEU A 627 29.78 47.12 -19.28
CA LEU A 627 31.06 47.04 -20.00
C LEU A 627 31.74 48.41 -20.11
N ASN A 628 31.00 49.50 -20.29
CA ASN A 628 31.58 50.85 -20.27
C ASN A 628 32.14 51.19 -18.89
N LYS A 629 31.40 50.90 -17.80
CA LYS A 629 31.85 51.12 -16.42
C LYS A 629 33.06 50.25 -16.04
N LEU A 630 33.19 49.07 -16.64
CA LEU A 630 34.36 48.21 -16.50
C LEU A 630 35.59 48.82 -17.19
N ILE A 631 35.41 49.44 -18.37
CA ILE A 631 36.48 50.12 -19.11
C ILE A 631 36.91 51.42 -18.42
N THR A 632 35.97 52.19 -17.87
CA THR A 632 36.25 53.42 -17.09
C THR A 632 36.74 53.13 -15.66
N LYS A 633 36.83 51.85 -15.26
CA LYS A 633 37.27 51.36 -13.95
C LYS A 633 36.36 51.77 -12.79
N GLU A 634 35.08 52.03 -13.08
CA GLU A 634 34.04 52.23 -12.07
C GLU A 634 33.64 50.89 -11.42
N CYS A 635 33.70 49.77 -12.16
CA CYS A 635 33.62 48.42 -11.61
C CYS A 635 34.79 47.54 -12.04
N ASP A 636 35.08 46.52 -11.24
CA ASP A 636 36.14 45.54 -11.45
C ASP A 636 35.64 44.27 -12.17
N LEU A 637 34.33 44.02 -12.07
CA LEU A 637 33.67 42.80 -12.51
C LEU A 637 32.29 43.12 -13.09
N VAL A 638 31.93 42.57 -14.25
CA VAL A 638 30.53 42.52 -14.73
C VAL A 638 30.05 41.08 -14.62
N THR A 639 28.94 40.85 -13.94
CA THR A 639 28.54 39.50 -13.50
C THR A 639 27.86 38.65 -14.56
N PHE A 640 27.26 39.27 -15.58
CA PHE A 640 26.51 38.53 -16.60
C PHE A 640 26.76 39.08 -18.00
N VAL A 641 27.59 38.37 -18.77
CA VAL A 641 28.00 38.78 -20.11
C VAL A 641 27.96 37.60 -21.08
N GLN A 642 27.30 37.78 -22.23
CA GLN A 642 27.29 36.77 -23.29
C GLN A 642 28.69 36.64 -23.91
N ASN A 643 29.18 35.41 -23.99
CA ASN A 643 30.43 35.12 -24.67
C ASN A 643 30.23 35.23 -26.20
N SER A 644 30.91 36.20 -26.83
CA SER A 644 30.88 36.43 -28.27
C SER A 644 32.21 36.97 -28.78
N ASP A 645 32.47 36.85 -30.09
CA ASP A 645 33.69 37.37 -30.73
C ASP A 645 33.89 38.87 -30.48
N ASN A 646 32.79 39.65 -30.41
CA ASN A 646 32.85 41.08 -30.15
C ASN A 646 33.18 41.36 -28.69
N THR A 647 32.59 40.63 -27.75
CA THR A 647 32.85 40.82 -26.31
C THR A 647 34.27 40.40 -25.94
N ASN A 648 34.78 39.31 -26.51
CA ASN A 648 36.14 38.81 -26.29
C ASN A 648 37.23 39.78 -26.76
N LYS A 649 36.94 40.65 -27.73
CA LYS A 649 37.86 41.72 -28.15
C LYS A 649 37.94 42.85 -27.13
N LEU A 650 36.87 43.12 -26.39
CA LEU A 650 36.74 44.29 -25.50
C LEU A 650 37.18 44.01 -24.06
N VAL A 651 36.95 42.80 -23.54
CA VAL A 651 37.18 42.44 -22.13
C VAL A 651 37.81 41.05 -21.97
N ASN A 652 38.26 40.71 -20.77
CA ASN A 652 38.60 39.33 -20.41
C ASN A 652 37.33 38.65 -19.88
N LEU A 653 37.04 37.45 -20.37
CA LEU A 653 35.93 36.64 -19.88
C LEU A 653 36.46 35.50 -19.02
N SER A 654 35.73 35.20 -17.95
CA SER A 654 35.90 33.97 -17.21
C SER A 654 35.41 32.78 -18.04
N ASN A 655 35.72 31.57 -17.57
CA ASN A 655 35.05 30.35 -17.97
C ASN A 655 33.53 30.55 -17.85
N SER A 656 32.81 30.06 -18.85
CA SER A 656 31.35 30.13 -18.85
C SER A 656 30.81 29.24 -17.75
N HIS A 657 29.97 29.83 -16.90
CA HIS A 657 29.43 29.18 -15.70
C HIS A 657 27.90 29.08 -15.76
N LEU A 658 27.28 29.80 -16.70
CA LEU A 658 25.87 29.72 -17.02
C LEU A 658 25.71 29.50 -18.52
N SER A 659 24.67 28.77 -18.88
CA SER A 659 24.30 28.63 -20.28
C SER A 659 22.79 28.49 -20.39
N PHE A 660 22.18 29.29 -21.26
CA PHE A 660 20.74 29.37 -21.38
C PHE A 660 20.27 29.28 -22.83
N PRO A 661 19.13 28.64 -23.09
CA PRO A 661 18.46 28.73 -24.37
C PRO A 661 17.99 30.16 -24.64
N PHE A 662 18.09 30.58 -25.89
CA PHE A 662 17.50 31.82 -26.40
C PHE A 662 16.26 31.47 -27.20
N VAL A 663 15.12 32.08 -26.87
CA VAL A 663 13.81 31.63 -27.33
C VAL A 663 12.99 32.75 -27.92
N LEU A 664 12.07 32.39 -28.80
CA LEU A 664 11.02 33.24 -29.35
C LEU A 664 9.74 33.06 -28.54
N VAL A 665 9.21 34.17 -28.05
CA VAL A 665 7.92 34.29 -27.37
C VAL A 665 6.90 34.88 -28.35
N THR A 666 5.72 34.26 -28.46
CA THR A 666 4.59 34.80 -29.25
C THR A 666 3.30 34.72 -28.45
N LYS A 667 2.22 35.27 -28.99
CA LYS A 667 0.87 35.06 -28.45
C LYS A 667 0.46 33.58 -28.54
N ILE A 668 -0.38 33.13 -27.60
CA ILE A 668 -0.73 31.71 -27.44
C ILE A 668 -1.51 31.15 -28.64
N ASP A 669 -2.27 32.02 -29.32
CA ASP A 669 -3.11 31.74 -30.49
C ASP A 669 -2.33 31.62 -31.82
N LYS A 670 -1.04 31.96 -31.85
CA LYS A 670 -0.22 31.82 -33.05
C LYS A 670 0.10 30.35 -33.32
N THR A 671 0.06 29.96 -34.60
CA THR A 671 0.36 28.60 -35.04
C THR A 671 1.80 28.20 -34.74
N PHE A 672 2.06 26.89 -34.63
CA PHE A 672 3.40 26.36 -34.38
C PHE A 672 4.39 26.79 -35.48
N ILE A 673 5.58 27.23 -35.06
CA ILE A 673 6.63 27.74 -35.96
C ILE A 673 7.62 26.60 -36.22
N SER A 674 7.46 25.95 -37.38
CA SER A 674 8.33 24.85 -37.79
C SER A 674 9.76 25.33 -38.09
N SER A 675 9.91 26.52 -38.68
CA SER A 675 11.20 27.14 -39.00
C SER A 675 11.14 28.66 -38.80
N LEU A 676 12.23 29.26 -38.29
CA LEU A 676 12.33 30.72 -38.13
C LEU A 676 12.32 31.45 -39.49
N ASN A 677 12.68 30.78 -40.58
CA ASN A 677 12.62 31.35 -41.93
C ASN A 677 11.18 31.66 -42.39
N SER A 678 10.17 31.02 -41.79
CA SER A 678 8.76 31.33 -42.08
C SER A 678 8.29 32.66 -41.50
N LEU A 679 9.15 33.36 -40.75
CA LEU A 679 8.87 34.65 -40.11
C LEU A 679 9.36 35.85 -40.94
N ASN A 680 9.67 35.63 -42.21
CA ASN A 680 10.10 36.69 -43.12
C ASN A 680 9.09 37.87 -43.15
N GLY A 681 9.59 39.09 -43.02
CA GLY A 681 8.77 40.32 -42.96
C GLY A 681 7.95 40.49 -41.67
N LYS A 682 8.16 39.65 -40.64
CA LYS A 682 7.56 39.86 -39.31
C LYS A 682 8.48 40.71 -38.44
N ARG A 683 7.88 41.62 -37.69
CA ARG A 683 8.55 42.46 -36.70
C ARG A 683 8.73 41.67 -35.41
N ILE A 684 9.98 41.44 -35.00
CA ILE A 684 10.34 40.69 -33.79
C ILE A 684 11.12 41.59 -32.84
N ALA A 685 10.67 41.69 -31.59
CA ALA A 685 11.28 42.55 -30.59
C ALA A 685 12.50 41.89 -29.91
N TYR A 686 13.50 42.68 -29.52
CA TYR A 686 14.59 42.28 -28.63
C TYR A 686 14.94 43.41 -27.65
N VAL A 687 15.54 43.09 -26.51
CA VAL A 687 15.77 44.07 -25.42
C VAL A 687 17.21 44.59 -25.40
N ASP A 688 18.21 43.69 -25.44
CA ASP A 688 19.62 44.08 -25.34
C ASP A 688 20.29 44.16 -26.73
N GLU A 689 21.01 45.26 -26.98
CA GLU A 689 21.77 45.50 -28.21
C GLU A 689 22.85 44.45 -28.46
N MET A 690 23.34 43.79 -27.41
CA MET A 690 24.35 42.74 -27.56
C MET A 690 23.86 41.55 -28.39
N TYR A 691 22.55 41.30 -28.43
CA TYR A 691 21.97 40.22 -29.25
C TYR A 691 21.77 40.61 -30.71
N LYS A 692 21.83 41.90 -31.05
CA LYS A 692 21.49 42.43 -32.38
C LYS A 692 22.30 41.78 -33.50
N ASP A 693 23.62 41.84 -33.38
CA ASP A 693 24.52 41.36 -34.43
C ASP A 693 24.35 39.85 -34.65
N MET A 694 24.19 39.09 -33.56
CA MET A 694 23.94 37.65 -33.61
C MET A 694 22.61 37.32 -34.30
N LEU A 695 21.54 38.05 -33.96
CA LEU A 695 20.21 37.83 -34.52
C LEU A 695 20.15 38.19 -36.00
N ILE A 696 20.71 39.34 -36.40
CA ILE A 696 20.74 39.78 -37.80
C ILE A 696 21.63 38.86 -38.65
N LYS A 697 22.78 38.43 -38.12
CA LYS A 697 23.67 37.50 -38.83
C LYS A 697 23.03 36.13 -39.05
N ALA A 698 22.30 35.62 -38.05
CA ALA A 698 21.65 34.31 -38.14
C ALA A 698 20.37 34.34 -38.99
N TYR A 699 19.63 35.45 -38.96
CA TYR A 699 18.33 35.58 -39.63
C TYR A 699 18.17 36.96 -40.31
N PRO A 700 18.93 37.24 -41.38
CA PRO A 700 18.94 38.57 -42.03
C PRO A 700 17.60 38.97 -42.65
N GLN A 701 16.73 38.01 -42.94
CA GLN A 701 15.39 38.20 -43.48
C GLN A 701 14.32 38.60 -42.45
N ILE A 702 14.65 38.60 -41.15
CA ILE A 702 13.71 38.96 -40.07
C ILE A 702 13.99 40.40 -39.61
N GLU A 703 12.93 41.19 -39.44
CA GLU A 703 13.05 42.55 -38.93
C GLU A 703 13.10 42.54 -37.39
N PHE A 704 14.32 42.63 -36.83
CA PHE A 704 14.54 42.74 -35.39
C PHE A 704 14.52 44.21 -34.93
N ILE A 705 13.68 44.52 -33.94
CA ILE A 705 13.49 45.88 -33.44
C ILE A 705 13.76 45.92 -31.93
N LYS A 706 14.59 46.87 -31.50
CA LYS A 706 14.88 47.08 -30.09
C LYS A 706 13.68 47.67 -29.34
N VAL A 707 13.48 47.22 -28.11
CA VAL A 707 12.55 47.79 -27.12
C VAL A 707 13.29 48.20 -25.85
N ASP A 708 12.71 49.10 -25.06
CA ASP A 708 13.37 49.69 -23.89
C ASP A 708 13.40 48.73 -22.69
N SER A 709 12.43 47.82 -22.60
CA SER A 709 12.36 46.81 -21.54
C SER A 709 11.65 45.54 -21.98
N LEU A 710 11.94 44.44 -21.29
CA LEU A 710 11.29 43.15 -21.52
C LEU A 710 9.77 43.25 -21.37
N LYS A 711 9.29 43.89 -20.30
CA LYS A 711 7.86 44.06 -20.03
C LYS A 711 7.15 44.88 -21.13
N GLN A 712 7.78 45.97 -21.60
CA GLN A 712 7.25 46.76 -22.71
C GLN A 712 7.17 45.92 -23.99
N GLY A 713 8.22 45.16 -24.30
CA GLY A 713 8.27 44.28 -25.46
C GLY A 713 7.20 43.18 -25.44
N LEU A 714 7.06 42.47 -24.32
CA LEU A 714 6.03 41.44 -24.14
C LEU A 714 4.61 42.03 -24.23
N THR A 715 4.39 43.23 -23.70
CA THR A 715 3.10 43.94 -23.82
C THR A 715 2.77 44.24 -25.28
N LYS A 716 3.75 44.71 -26.07
CA LYS A 716 3.55 44.96 -27.50
C LYS A 716 3.32 43.67 -28.30
N VAL A 717 3.90 42.54 -27.91
CA VAL A 717 3.56 41.22 -28.50
C VAL A 717 2.12 40.82 -28.16
N LYS A 718 1.69 41.01 -26.92
CA LYS A 718 0.31 40.74 -26.49
C LYS A 718 -0.72 41.56 -27.28
N ASN A 719 -0.37 42.81 -27.61
CA ASN A 719 -1.19 43.75 -28.39
C ASN A 719 -1.08 43.57 -29.91
N ASP A 720 -0.41 42.53 -30.39
CA ASP A 720 -0.17 42.25 -31.83
C ASP A 720 0.64 43.36 -32.57
N GLU A 721 1.33 44.25 -31.85
CA GLU A 721 2.22 45.26 -32.44
C GLU A 721 3.56 44.64 -32.92
N PHE A 722 3.99 43.57 -32.25
CA PHE A 722 5.09 42.69 -32.66
C PHE A 722 4.58 41.26 -32.80
N PHE A 723 5.13 40.53 -33.77
CA PHE A 723 4.80 39.11 -33.96
C PHE A 723 5.32 38.25 -32.79
N GLY A 724 6.49 38.60 -32.27
CA GLY A 724 7.09 37.93 -31.13
C GLY A 724 8.24 38.74 -30.54
N LEU A 725 8.76 38.27 -29.41
CA LEU A 725 9.93 38.82 -28.72
C LEU A 725 10.95 37.71 -28.50
N VAL A 726 12.23 38.02 -28.65
CA VAL A 726 13.31 37.08 -28.38
C VAL A 726 14.09 37.43 -27.12
N GLY A 727 14.46 36.42 -26.36
CA GLY A 727 15.21 36.59 -25.11
C GLY A 727 15.67 35.27 -24.49
N ILE A 728 16.44 35.37 -23.41
CA ILE A 728 16.93 34.20 -22.66
C ILE A 728 15.79 33.55 -21.87
N LEU A 729 15.67 32.22 -22.00
CA LEU A 729 14.54 31.43 -21.51
C LEU A 729 14.18 31.68 -20.03
N PRO A 730 15.13 31.67 -19.07
CA PRO A 730 14.78 31.87 -17.66
C PRO A 730 14.17 33.24 -17.38
N VAL A 731 14.65 34.29 -18.04
CA VAL A 731 14.19 35.67 -17.81
C VAL A 731 12.84 35.93 -18.47
N VAL A 732 12.67 35.52 -19.74
CA VAL A 732 11.37 35.64 -20.40
C VAL A 732 10.33 34.72 -19.77
N GLY A 733 10.74 33.52 -19.31
CA GLY A 733 9.90 32.57 -18.61
C GLY A 733 9.38 33.12 -17.28
N HIS A 734 10.27 33.69 -16.45
CA HIS A 734 9.89 34.35 -15.20
C HIS A 734 8.88 35.49 -15.44
N GLU A 735 9.13 36.35 -16.44
CA GLU A 735 8.27 37.48 -16.73
C GLU A 735 6.91 37.06 -17.30
N ILE A 736 6.89 36.02 -18.15
CA ILE A 736 5.64 35.42 -18.64
C ILE A 736 4.84 34.82 -17.48
N GLN A 737 5.47 34.05 -16.61
CA GLN A 737 4.78 33.43 -15.47
C GLN A 737 4.13 34.47 -14.56
N LYS A 738 4.83 35.58 -14.32
CA LYS A 738 4.37 36.66 -13.45
C LYS A 738 3.19 37.45 -14.05
N ASP A 739 3.34 37.97 -15.27
CA ASP A 739 2.43 39.00 -15.81
C ASP A 739 1.69 38.58 -17.10
N PHE A 740 2.07 37.47 -17.78
CA PHE A 740 1.58 37.14 -19.14
C PHE A 740 1.16 35.67 -19.37
N SER A 741 1.05 34.86 -18.32
CA SER A 741 0.96 33.38 -18.35
C SER A 741 -0.20 32.81 -19.18
N ASN A 742 -1.28 33.55 -19.34
CA ASN A 742 -2.47 33.14 -20.12
C ASN A 742 -2.54 33.74 -21.53
N THR A 743 -1.54 34.53 -21.92
CA THR A 743 -1.59 35.31 -23.18
C THR A 743 -0.43 35.02 -24.11
N LEU A 744 0.76 34.76 -23.57
CA LEU A 744 1.97 34.53 -24.33
C LEU A 744 2.49 33.11 -24.07
N LYS A 745 3.20 32.56 -25.05
CA LYS A 745 3.88 31.26 -24.97
C LYS A 745 5.29 31.36 -25.53
N ILE A 746 6.16 30.49 -25.04
CA ILE A 746 7.44 30.22 -25.68
C ILE A 746 7.16 29.32 -26.88
N SER A 747 7.41 29.83 -28.08
CA SER A 747 7.01 29.17 -29.33
C SER A 747 8.13 28.39 -29.99
N LYS A 748 9.38 28.86 -29.85
CA LYS A 748 10.53 28.21 -30.50
C LYS A 748 11.84 28.55 -29.80
N GLU A 749 12.73 27.57 -29.72
CA GLU A 749 14.14 27.78 -29.37
C GLU A 749 14.93 28.23 -30.60
N ILE A 750 15.67 29.33 -30.46
CA ILE A 750 16.46 29.96 -31.52
C ILE A 750 17.92 29.50 -31.42
N PHE A 751 18.45 29.49 -30.20
CA PHE A 751 19.80 29.03 -29.89
C PHE A 751 19.75 28.19 -28.61
N ASN A 752 20.25 26.95 -28.66
CA ASN A 752 20.03 25.98 -27.58
C ASN A 752 20.87 26.25 -26.33
N ASN A 753 22.07 26.79 -26.50
CA ASN A 753 23.06 26.83 -25.43
C ASN A 753 23.95 28.06 -25.57
N LEU A 754 23.43 29.25 -25.20
CA LEU A 754 24.23 30.47 -25.20
C LEU A 754 25.04 30.55 -23.91
N PRO A 755 26.38 30.52 -23.99
CA PRO A 755 27.24 30.59 -22.81
C PRO A 755 27.36 32.02 -22.28
N PHE A 756 27.27 32.14 -20.95
CA PHE A 756 27.44 33.38 -20.20
C PHE A 756 28.59 33.26 -19.20
N SER A 757 29.36 34.34 -19.11
CA SER A 757 30.57 34.46 -18.29
C SER A 757 30.53 35.75 -17.46
N MET A 758 31.42 35.85 -16.47
CA MET A 758 31.74 37.12 -15.85
C MET A 758 32.87 37.79 -16.64
N ALA A 759 32.93 39.13 -16.62
CA ALA A 759 33.92 39.89 -17.36
C ALA A 759 34.78 40.78 -16.45
N THR A 760 36.07 40.84 -16.74
CA THR A 760 37.02 41.81 -16.15
C THR A 760 37.66 42.66 -17.23
N SER A 761 38.24 43.80 -16.85
CA SER A 761 38.96 44.67 -17.80
C SER A 761 40.17 43.94 -18.42
N LYS A 762 40.54 44.31 -19.65
CA LYS A 762 41.65 43.70 -20.41
C LYS A 762 42.99 43.75 -19.66
N ASP A 763 43.22 44.81 -18.90
CA ASP A 763 44.42 45.01 -18.08
C ASP A 763 44.38 44.25 -16.75
N ASN A 764 43.24 43.65 -16.35
CA ASN A 764 43.09 42.92 -15.11
C ASN A 764 43.00 41.40 -15.32
N ILE A 765 44.10 40.84 -15.81
CA ILE A 765 44.26 39.40 -16.07
C ILE A 765 44.23 38.61 -14.76
N ILE A 766 44.85 39.14 -13.70
CA ILE A 766 44.95 38.46 -12.40
C ILE A 766 43.55 38.19 -11.81
N LEU A 767 42.64 39.16 -11.83
CA LEU A 767 41.28 38.95 -11.36
C LEU A 767 40.52 37.92 -12.21
N ASN A 768 40.75 37.90 -13.53
CA ASN A 768 40.14 36.91 -14.41
C ASN A 768 40.60 35.47 -14.08
N ASP A 769 41.89 35.29 -13.81
CA ASP A 769 42.45 34.00 -13.41
C ASP A 769 41.90 33.54 -12.05
N ILE A 770 41.74 34.47 -11.10
CA ILE A 770 41.07 34.21 -9.82
C ILE A 770 39.63 33.74 -10.05
N LEU A 771 38.85 34.40 -10.92
CA LEU A 771 37.49 33.99 -11.24
C LEU A 771 37.44 32.59 -11.87
N ASN A 772 38.36 32.28 -12.77
CA ASN A 772 38.43 30.94 -13.37
C ASN A 772 38.70 29.85 -12.34
N LYS A 773 39.59 30.12 -11.39
CA LYS A 773 39.87 29.20 -10.28
C LYS A 773 38.68 29.10 -9.31
N LEU A 774 38.00 30.22 -9.04
CA LEU A 774 36.77 30.25 -8.24
C LEU A 774 35.70 29.35 -8.87
N PHE A 775 35.38 29.53 -10.15
CA PHE A 775 34.41 28.68 -10.84
C PHE A 775 34.87 27.23 -10.94
N SER A 776 36.16 26.97 -11.11
CA SER A 776 36.68 25.59 -11.15
C SER A 776 36.60 24.91 -9.79
N SER A 777 36.63 25.67 -8.70
CA SER A 777 36.54 25.17 -7.32
C SER A 777 35.12 24.90 -6.81
N ILE A 778 34.12 25.13 -7.67
CA ILE A 778 32.71 24.85 -7.39
C ILE A 778 32.34 23.64 -8.25
N SER A 779 31.94 22.55 -7.61
CA SER A 779 31.54 21.32 -8.30
C SER A 779 30.35 21.58 -9.22
N ASN A 780 30.25 20.80 -10.30
CA ASN A 780 29.13 20.93 -11.24
C ASN A 780 27.78 20.65 -10.55
N GLU A 781 27.74 19.71 -9.58
CA GLU A 781 26.54 19.44 -8.78
C GLU A 781 26.08 20.67 -7.97
N HIS A 782 27.02 21.43 -7.40
CA HIS A 782 26.68 22.65 -6.66
C HIS A 782 26.24 23.77 -7.62
N LYS A 783 26.88 23.91 -8.80
CA LYS A 783 26.44 24.85 -9.84
C LYS A 783 25.02 24.52 -10.33
N ASP A 784 24.72 23.24 -10.51
CA ASP A 784 23.40 22.76 -10.89
C ASP A 784 22.37 23.03 -9.78
N SER A 785 22.74 22.85 -8.51
CA SER A 785 21.90 23.20 -7.35
C SER A 785 21.54 24.69 -7.32
N ILE A 786 22.53 25.58 -7.47
CA ILE A 786 22.31 27.04 -7.56
C ILE A 786 21.34 27.36 -8.69
N ASN A 787 21.56 26.80 -9.88
CA ASN A 787 20.70 27.03 -11.04
C ASN A 787 19.26 26.55 -10.77
N ASN A 788 19.10 25.36 -10.20
CA ASN A 788 17.79 24.77 -9.91
C ASN A 788 17.03 25.55 -8.83
N ASN A 789 17.70 26.13 -7.83
CA ASN A 789 17.05 26.91 -6.78
C ASN A 789 16.30 28.15 -7.32
N TRP A 790 16.80 28.75 -8.41
CA TRP A 790 16.25 29.97 -8.99
C TRP A 790 15.41 29.73 -10.25
N ILE A 791 15.68 28.66 -11.01
CA ILE A 791 15.04 28.38 -12.30
C ILE A 791 13.92 27.33 -12.15
N SER A 792 13.87 26.58 -11.05
CA SER A 792 12.76 25.65 -10.79
C SER A 792 11.43 26.38 -10.69
N VAL A 793 10.44 25.86 -11.40
CA VAL A 793 9.10 26.45 -11.52
C VAL A 793 8.38 26.31 -10.18
N ASN A 794 8.51 27.33 -9.32
CA ASN A 794 7.64 27.48 -8.17
C ASN A 794 6.30 28.07 -8.63
N TYR A 795 5.28 27.21 -8.69
CA TYR A 795 3.89 27.65 -8.81
C TYR A 795 3.47 28.36 -7.52
N GLU A 796 3.80 29.65 -7.39
CA GLU A 796 3.01 30.50 -6.51
C GLU A 796 1.65 30.70 -7.16
N LYS A 797 0.69 29.85 -6.79
CA LYS A 797 -0.71 30.09 -7.09
C LYS A 797 -1.09 31.41 -6.40
N ILE A 798 -1.22 32.48 -7.19
CA ILE A 798 -2.07 33.60 -6.81
C ILE A 798 -3.50 33.06 -6.83
N VAL A 799 -3.90 32.49 -5.69
CA VAL A 799 -5.24 32.01 -5.48
C VAL A 799 -6.14 33.23 -5.40
N ASN A 800 -7.02 33.39 -6.37
CA ASN A 800 -8.12 34.33 -6.26
C ASN A 800 -9.09 33.78 -5.19
N TYR A 801 -8.90 34.21 -3.94
CA TYR A 801 -9.60 33.70 -2.76
C TYR A 801 -11.12 33.84 -2.87
N GLU A 802 -11.64 34.77 -3.66
CA GLU A 802 -13.07 34.89 -3.95
C GLU A 802 -13.60 33.67 -4.72
N LYS A 803 -12.91 33.28 -5.80
CA LYS A 803 -13.31 32.11 -6.61
C LYS A 803 -13.02 30.80 -5.89
N VAL A 804 -11.99 30.74 -5.05
CA VAL A 804 -11.71 29.56 -4.21
C VAL A 804 -12.67 29.44 -3.04
N LEU A 805 -13.19 30.53 -2.50
CA LEU A 805 -14.28 30.46 -1.52
C LEU A 805 -15.56 29.95 -2.16
N ILE A 806 -15.90 30.39 -3.38
CA ILE A 806 -17.07 29.88 -4.10
C ILE A 806 -16.90 28.41 -4.48
N ALA A 807 -15.76 28.03 -5.07
CA ALA A 807 -15.46 26.65 -5.41
C ALA A 807 -15.34 25.78 -4.16
N GLY A 808 -14.79 26.31 -3.06
CA GLY A 808 -14.72 25.68 -1.76
C GLY A 808 -16.09 25.48 -1.14
N MET A 809 -17.01 26.44 -1.26
CA MET A 809 -18.39 26.29 -0.81
C MET A 809 -19.14 25.24 -1.65
N VAL A 810 -18.96 25.22 -2.97
CA VAL A 810 -19.54 24.20 -3.85
C VAL A 810 -18.94 22.82 -3.56
N PHE A 811 -17.63 22.74 -3.35
CA PHE A 811 -16.94 21.50 -3.02
C PHE A 811 -17.31 20.98 -1.63
N LEU A 812 -17.46 21.86 -0.64
CA LEU A 812 -17.99 21.52 0.68
C LEU A 812 -19.45 21.10 0.60
N LEU A 813 -20.25 21.71 -0.28
CA LEU A 813 -21.63 21.27 -0.54
C LEU A 813 -21.65 19.87 -1.18
N ILE A 814 -20.76 19.60 -2.13
CA ILE A 814 -20.63 18.28 -2.78
C ILE A 814 -20.13 17.24 -1.77
N ILE A 815 -19.11 17.55 -0.97
CA ILE A 815 -18.63 16.67 0.12
C ILE A 815 -19.73 16.46 1.14
N PHE A 816 -20.49 17.49 1.49
CA PHE A 816 -21.61 17.37 2.42
C PHE A 816 -22.72 16.49 1.83
N ILE A 817 -23.04 16.62 0.55
CA ILE A 817 -23.98 15.74 -0.15
C ILE A 817 -23.44 14.31 -0.19
N ILE A 818 -22.16 14.10 -0.52
CA ILE A 818 -21.52 12.78 -0.53
C ILE A 818 -21.49 12.19 0.88
N PHE A 819 -21.23 12.99 1.90
CA PHE A 819 -21.24 12.57 3.30
C PHE A 819 -22.65 12.20 3.76
N LEU A 820 -23.67 12.99 3.41
CA LEU A 820 -25.06 12.67 3.68
C LEU A 820 -25.47 11.37 2.98
N LYS A 821 -25.09 11.21 1.70
CA LYS A 821 -25.39 10.02 0.91
C LYS A 821 -24.63 8.79 1.39
N ASN A 822 -23.38 8.93 1.82
CA ASN A 822 -22.59 7.84 2.42
C ASN A 822 -23.13 7.45 3.79
N ARG A 823 -23.59 8.42 4.59
CA ARG A 823 -24.29 8.13 5.85
C ARG A 823 -25.61 7.41 5.61
N GLU A 824 -26.34 7.81 4.58
CA GLU A 824 -27.56 7.14 4.13
C GLU A 824 -27.27 5.71 3.64
N ILE A 825 -26.27 5.50 2.79
CA ILE A 825 -25.86 4.18 2.29
C ILE A 825 -25.39 3.27 3.45
N ASN A 826 -24.61 3.78 4.38
CA ASN A 826 -24.16 3.01 5.54
C ASN A 826 -25.32 2.67 6.48
N ASN A 827 -26.28 3.59 6.64
CA ASN A 827 -27.53 3.30 7.36
C ASN A 827 -28.36 2.24 6.63
N ILE A 828 -28.52 2.35 5.30
CA ILE A 828 -29.24 1.38 4.47
C ILE A 828 -28.57 0.01 4.55
N ASN A 829 -27.25 -0.08 4.47
CA ASN A 829 -26.51 -1.33 4.60
C ASN A 829 -26.66 -1.96 5.99
N SER A 830 -26.62 -1.14 7.05
CA SER A 830 -26.86 -1.60 8.42
C SER A 830 -28.31 -2.06 8.61
N GLN A 831 -29.28 -1.33 8.05
CA GLN A 831 -30.69 -1.71 8.03
C GLN A 831 -30.90 -3.00 7.23
N MET A 832 -30.27 -3.16 6.06
CA MET A 832 -30.32 -4.38 5.27
C MET A 832 -29.77 -5.59 6.03
N LYS A 833 -28.64 -5.44 6.74
CA LYS A 833 -28.12 -6.52 7.61
C LYS A 833 -29.09 -6.86 8.74
N LYS A 834 -29.76 -5.87 9.33
CA LYS A 834 -30.82 -6.10 10.32
C LYS A 834 -32.03 -6.80 9.70
N TYR A 835 -32.48 -6.40 8.52
CA TYR A 835 -33.60 -7.02 7.83
C TYR A 835 -33.30 -8.47 7.43
N ILE A 836 -32.11 -8.76 6.89
CA ILE A 836 -31.69 -10.14 6.57
C ILE A 836 -31.66 -10.99 7.83
N LYS A 837 -31.11 -10.48 8.94
CA LYS A 837 -31.09 -11.18 10.22
C LYS A 837 -32.51 -11.44 10.76
N ILE A 838 -33.40 -10.45 10.69
CA ILE A 838 -34.81 -10.62 11.10
C ILE A 838 -35.51 -11.68 10.25
N VAL A 839 -35.26 -11.70 8.94
CA VAL A 839 -35.83 -12.72 8.04
C VAL A 839 -35.27 -14.10 8.37
N ASP A 840 -33.97 -14.23 8.63
CA ASP A 840 -33.33 -15.50 8.98
C ASP A 840 -33.85 -16.05 10.32
N GLU A 841 -34.06 -15.19 11.32
CA GLU A 841 -34.54 -15.58 12.66
C GLU A 841 -36.07 -15.79 12.74
N ASN A 842 -36.88 -15.16 11.87
CA ASN A 842 -38.35 -15.15 12.05
C ASN A 842 -39.14 -15.72 10.87
N VAL A 843 -38.52 -15.97 9.71
CA VAL A 843 -39.22 -16.48 8.52
C VAL A 843 -38.67 -17.84 8.13
N LEU A 844 -39.56 -18.81 7.98
CA LEU A 844 -39.22 -20.17 7.58
C LEU A 844 -38.84 -20.19 6.09
N THR A 845 -37.55 -20.12 5.79
CA THR A 845 -37.05 -20.09 4.41
C THR A 845 -35.97 -21.14 4.18
N SER A 846 -35.92 -21.65 2.95
CA SER A 846 -34.84 -22.53 2.50
C SER A 846 -34.65 -22.40 1.01
N SER A 847 -33.42 -22.57 0.54
CA SER A 847 -33.11 -22.68 -0.89
C SER A 847 -32.55 -24.06 -1.21
N THR A 848 -32.79 -24.53 -2.42
CA THR A 848 -32.26 -25.79 -2.93
C THR A 848 -31.53 -25.62 -4.25
N ASP A 849 -30.66 -26.56 -4.59
CA ASP A 849 -30.24 -26.77 -5.96
C ASP A 849 -31.38 -27.33 -6.83
N LEU A 850 -31.07 -27.63 -8.10
CA LEU A 850 -32.03 -28.16 -9.07
C LEU A 850 -32.51 -29.59 -8.74
N ASP A 851 -31.74 -30.34 -7.95
CA ASP A 851 -32.06 -31.71 -7.51
C ASP A 851 -32.86 -31.73 -6.19
N GLY A 852 -33.10 -30.57 -5.60
CA GLY A 852 -33.84 -30.42 -4.34
C GLY A 852 -32.98 -30.65 -3.10
N ASN A 853 -31.65 -30.59 -3.21
CA ASN A 853 -30.76 -30.59 -2.06
C ASN A 853 -30.67 -29.18 -1.48
N ILE A 854 -30.84 -29.07 -0.16
CA ILE A 854 -30.91 -27.79 0.52
C ILE A 854 -29.53 -27.12 0.49
N THR A 855 -29.45 -25.92 -0.04
CA THR A 855 -28.22 -25.10 -0.11
C THR A 855 -28.24 -23.98 0.94
N TYR A 856 -29.42 -23.62 1.43
CA TYR A 856 -29.61 -22.63 2.49
C TYR A 856 -30.84 -22.97 3.34
N ALA A 857 -30.74 -22.72 4.63
CA ALA A 857 -31.82 -22.83 5.61
C ALA A 857 -31.71 -21.64 6.59
N SER A 858 -32.84 -20.99 6.87
CA SER A 858 -32.94 -19.95 7.90
C SER A 858 -33.00 -20.56 9.31
N GLU A 859 -32.60 -19.80 10.33
CA GLU A 859 -32.65 -20.26 11.72
C GLU A 859 -34.07 -20.67 12.14
N ALA A 860 -35.09 -19.91 11.73
CA ALA A 860 -36.48 -20.24 12.01
C ALA A 860 -36.88 -21.62 11.43
N PHE A 861 -36.35 -21.98 10.24
CA PHE A 861 -36.62 -23.28 9.62
C PHE A 861 -35.90 -24.43 10.35
N CYS A 862 -34.70 -24.18 10.87
CA CYS A 862 -33.99 -25.12 11.74
C CYS A 862 -34.79 -25.38 13.03
N GLU A 863 -35.26 -24.32 13.69
CA GLU A 863 -36.02 -24.41 14.94
C GLU A 863 -37.31 -25.23 14.81
N ILE A 864 -38.16 -24.94 13.80
CA ILE A 864 -39.44 -25.65 13.66
C ILE A 864 -39.28 -27.11 13.23
N SER A 865 -38.26 -27.41 12.42
CA SER A 865 -38.01 -28.76 11.91
C SER A 865 -37.24 -29.63 12.90
N GLY A 866 -36.48 -29.02 13.82
CA GLY A 866 -35.63 -29.68 14.79
C GLY A 866 -34.30 -30.20 14.23
N TYR A 867 -33.95 -29.84 13.00
CA TYR A 867 -32.66 -30.17 12.37
C TYR A 867 -31.71 -28.97 12.44
N SER A 868 -30.42 -29.22 12.64
CA SER A 868 -29.43 -28.15 12.56
C SER A 868 -29.15 -27.76 11.11
N LYS A 869 -28.56 -26.57 10.92
CA LYS A 869 -28.18 -26.08 9.59
C LYS A 869 -27.21 -27.02 8.87
N ASP A 870 -26.25 -27.60 9.59
CA ASP A 870 -25.27 -28.56 9.05
C ASP A 870 -25.90 -29.89 8.65
N GLU A 871 -27.00 -30.30 9.29
CA GLU A 871 -27.75 -31.51 8.93
C GLU A 871 -28.66 -31.29 7.72
N LEU A 872 -29.19 -30.06 7.57
CA LEU A 872 -30.06 -29.70 6.46
C LEU A 872 -29.28 -29.42 5.18
N ILE A 873 -28.18 -28.66 5.26
CA ILE A 873 -27.40 -28.28 4.08
C ILE A 873 -26.76 -29.53 3.43
N GLY A 874 -26.95 -29.67 2.12
CA GLY A 874 -26.50 -30.81 1.33
C GLY A 874 -27.47 -32.01 1.35
N THR A 875 -28.50 -31.99 2.20
CA THR A 875 -29.50 -33.06 2.29
C THR A 875 -30.73 -32.74 1.43
N ASN A 876 -31.33 -33.78 0.85
CA ASN A 876 -32.53 -33.62 0.02
C ASN A 876 -33.77 -33.23 0.86
N HIS A 877 -34.58 -32.30 0.35
CA HIS A 877 -35.75 -31.74 1.06
C HIS A 877 -36.78 -32.79 1.53
N ARG A 878 -36.75 -33.99 0.93
CA ARG A 878 -37.57 -35.15 1.31
C ARG A 878 -37.43 -35.59 2.78
N ILE A 879 -36.35 -35.21 3.47
CA ILE A 879 -36.11 -35.57 4.88
C ILE A 879 -37.24 -35.15 5.83
N ILE A 880 -37.95 -34.05 5.54
CA ILE A 880 -39.07 -33.55 6.36
C ILE A 880 -40.47 -33.93 5.84
N ARG A 881 -40.57 -34.82 4.85
CA ARG A 881 -41.86 -35.18 4.23
C ARG A 881 -42.72 -36.04 5.17
N HIS A 882 -44.00 -35.68 5.34
CA HIS A 882 -44.97 -36.48 6.10
C HIS A 882 -45.72 -37.47 5.17
N PRO A 883 -46.01 -38.73 5.61
CA PRO A 883 -46.73 -39.72 4.79
C PRO A 883 -48.18 -39.34 4.41
N ASP A 884 -48.89 -38.61 5.26
CA ASP A 884 -50.31 -38.23 5.06
C ASP A 884 -50.59 -37.33 3.84
N ILE A 885 -49.56 -36.73 3.22
CA ILE A 885 -49.74 -35.89 2.03
C ILE A 885 -49.68 -36.77 0.78
N GLN A 886 -50.74 -36.68 -0.04
CA GLN A 886 -50.88 -37.45 -1.27
C GLN A 886 -49.70 -37.20 -2.23
N GLU A 887 -49.26 -38.26 -2.92
CA GLU A 887 -48.15 -38.15 -3.88
C GLU A 887 -48.45 -37.19 -5.05
N SER A 888 -49.72 -37.05 -5.41
CA SER A 888 -50.22 -36.11 -6.43
C SER A 888 -49.79 -34.66 -6.13
N THR A 889 -49.81 -34.25 -4.86
CA THR A 889 -49.44 -32.88 -4.44
C THR A 889 -47.97 -32.58 -4.67
N TYR A 890 -47.08 -33.56 -4.42
CA TYR A 890 -45.65 -33.38 -4.70
C TYR A 890 -45.32 -33.44 -6.18
N LYS A 891 -46.08 -34.22 -6.95
CA LYS A 891 -45.95 -34.26 -8.41
C LYS A 891 -46.31 -32.91 -9.03
N GLU A 892 -47.44 -32.33 -8.62
CA GLU A 892 -47.87 -30.99 -9.03
C GLU A 892 -46.85 -29.90 -8.66
N LEU A 893 -46.27 -29.98 -7.46
CA LEU A 893 -45.21 -29.08 -6.99
C LEU A 893 -44.02 -29.08 -7.94
N TRP A 894 -43.45 -30.25 -8.23
CA TRP A 894 -42.26 -30.36 -9.08
C TRP A 894 -42.54 -29.95 -10.52
N GLU A 895 -43.68 -30.34 -11.09
CA GLU A 895 -44.10 -29.91 -12.43
C GLU A 895 -44.24 -28.38 -12.51
N THR A 896 -44.74 -27.74 -11.45
CA THR A 896 -44.93 -26.29 -11.41
C THR A 896 -43.60 -25.55 -11.34
N ILE A 897 -42.72 -25.89 -10.40
CA ILE A 897 -41.47 -25.14 -10.19
C ILE A 897 -40.45 -25.35 -11.32
N THR A 898 -40.40 -26.55 -11.89
CA THR A 898 -39.53 -26.85 -13.05
C THR A 898 -40.01 -26.15 -14.32
N SER A 899 -41.30 -25.81 -14.43
CA SER A 899 -41.84 -25.00 -15.53
C SER A 899 -41.56 -23.49 -15.42
N GLY A 900 -40.79 -23.06 -14.41
CA GLY A 900 -40.49 -21.65 -14.16
C GLY A 900 -41.55 -20.89 -13.37
N LYS A 901 -42.57 -21.58 -12.81
CA LYS A 901 -43.70 -20.96 -12.10
C LYS A 901 -43.60 -21.16 -10.59
N THR A 902 -44.20 -20.25 -9.81
CA THR A 902 -44.29 -20.39 -8.35
C THR A 902 -45.39 -21.36 -7.96
N TRP A 903 -45.05 -22.38 -7.18
CA TRP A 903 -46.01 -23.28 -6.55
C TRP A 903 -46.45 -22.74 -5.19
N LYS A 904 -47.73 -22.91 -4.84
CA LYS A 904 -48.29 -22.55 -3.52
C LYS A 904 -49.22 -23.66 -3.02
N GLY A 905 -49.06 -24.07 -1.77
CA GLY A 905 -49.94 -25.08 -1.18
C GLY A 905 -49.68 -25.33 0.30
N GLU A 906 -50.57 -26.10 0.93
CA GLU A 906 -50.45 -26.51 2.33
C GLU A 906 -49.82 -27.91 2.40
N ILE A 907 -48.74 -28.05 3.18
CA ILE A 907 -47.98 -29.30 3.32
C ILE A 907 -47.85 -29.63 4.80
N LYS A 908 -48.13 -30.88 5.15
CA LYS A 908 -47.79 -31.46 6.45
C LYS A 908 -46.35 -31.99 6.39
N ASN A 909 -45.50 -31.52 7.28
CA ASN A 909 -44.11 -31.93 7.41
C ASN A 909 -43.86 -32.64 8.73
N LYS A 910 -42.80 -33.45 8.78
CA LYS A 910 -42.35 -34.22 9.93
C LYS A 910 -41.11 -33.57 10.54
N LYS A 911 -41.10 -33.43 11.86
CA LYS A 911 -39.96 -32.98 12.66
C LYS A 911 -38.98 -34.13 12.93
N LYS A 912 -37.74 -33.79 13.28
CA LYS A 912 -36.69 -34.77 13.64
C LYS A 912 -37.12 -35.75 14.75
N ASN A 913 -37.90 -35.27 15.73
CA ASN A 913 -38.35 -36.06 16.88
C ASN A 913 -39.55 -36.99 16.58
N GLY A 914 -40.15 -36.91 15.39
CA GLY A 914 -41.31 -37.71 15.00
C GLY A 914 -42.64 -36.97 14.95
N ASP A 915 -42.74 -35.77 15.56
CA ASP A 915 -43.93 -34.92 15.52
C ASP A 915 -44.16 -34.32 14.12
N TYR A 916 -45.28 -33.62 13.93
CA TYR A 916 -45.59 -32.95 12.67
C TYR A 916 -45.89 -31.46 12.85
N TYR A 917 -45.84 -30.74 11.74
CA TYR A 917 -46.25 -29.34 11.64
C TYR A 917 -46.84 -29.08 10.26
N TRP A 918 -47.79 -28.16 10.17
CA TRP A 918 -48.38 -27.75 8.91
C TRP A 918 -47.78 -26.43 8.46
N VAL A 919 -47.40 -26.38 7.17
CA VAL A 919 -46.94 -25.14 6.56
C VAL A 919 -47.77 -24.80 5.35
N LYS A 920 -48.05 -23.51 5.17
CA LYS A 920 -48.41 -22.96 3.88
C LYS A 920 -47.14 -22.50 3.19
N ALA A 921 -46.77 -23.17 2.11
CA ALA A 921 -45.50 -22.95 1.42
C ALA A 921 -45.72 -22.24 0.07
N SER A 922 -44.79 -21.35 -0.28
CA SER A 922 -44.63 -20.75 -1.61
C SER A 922 -43.22 -21.05 -2.10
N ILE A 923 -43.09 -21.75 -3.22
CA ILE A 923 -41.80 -22.20 -3.76
C ILE A 923 -41.62 -21.62 -5.17
N SER A 924 -40.55 -20.86 -5.37
CA SER A 924 -40.27 -20.14 -6.62
C SER A 924 -38.90 -20.51 -7.19
N PRO A 925 -38.77 -20.64 -8.53
CA PRO A 925 -37.47 -20.74 -9.18
C PRO A 925 -36.72 -19.41 -9.15
N VAL A 926 -35.40 -19.49 -9.05
CA VAL A 926 -34.46 -18.38 -9.16
C VAL A 926 -33.72 -18.50 -10.48
N PHE A 927 -33.64 -17.40 -11.22
CA PHE A 927 -33.05 -17.35 -12.55
C PHE A 927 -31.68 -16.66 -12.53
N ASP A 928 -30.78 -17.08 -13.42
CA ASP A 928 -29.55 -16.35 -13.70
C ASP A 928 -29.77 -15.19 -14.71
N ASN A 929 -28.69 -14.47 -15.04
CA ASN A 929 -28.72 -13.36 -15.99
C ASN A 929 -29.03 -13.78 -17.45
N LYS A 930 -29.03 -15.09 -17.74
CA LYS A 930 -29.38 -15.67 -19.05
C LYS A 930 -30.82 -16.19 -19.09
N GLY A 931 -31.54 -16.15 -17.97
CA GLY A 931 -32.92 -16.62 -17.84
C GLY A 931 -33.06 -18.11 -17.55
N GLU A 932 -31.96 -18.79 -17.19
CA GLU A 932 -31.97 -20.22 -16.83
C GLU A 932 -32.22 -20.39 -15.32
N ILE A 933 -32.99 -21.41 -14.93
CA ILE A 933 -33.27 -21.72 -13.53
C ILE A 933 -31.99 -22.28 -12.89
N ILE A 934 -31.55 -21.69 -11.77
CA ILE A 934 -30.34 -22.11 -11.04
C ILE A 934 -30.62 -22.68 -9.65
N SER A 935 -31.77 -22.35 -9.04
CA SER A 935 -32.15 -22.83 -7.71
C SER A 935 -33.64 -22.62 -7.46
N TYR A 936 -34.15 -23.21 -6.37
CA TYR A 936 -35.52 -22.97 -5.89
C TYR A 936 -35.48 -22.39 -4.48
N THR A 937 -36.28 -21.37 -4.22
CA THR A 937 -36.42 -20.76 -2.88
C THR A 937 -37.84 -20.97 -2.38
N ALA A 938 -37.94 -21.52 -1.16
CA ALA A 938 -39.20 -21.75 -0.47
C ALA A 938 -39.36 -20.79 0.71
N VAL A 939 -40.54 -20.18 0.82
CA VAL A 939 -40.99 -19.41 1.99
C VAL A 939 -42.20 -20.10 2.57
N ARG A 940 -42.25 -20.26 3.90
CA ARG A 940 -43.28 -21.02 4.59
C ARG A 940 -43.87 -20.21 5.74
N GLU A 941 -45.17 -20.37 5.94
CA GLU A 941 -45.93 -19.87 7.08
C GLU A 941 -46.39 -21.09 7.89
N ASP A 942 -46.12 -21.11 9.20
CA ASP A 942 -46.65 -22.14 10.08
C ASP A 942 -48.17 -21.93 10.28
N ILE A 943 -48.95 -22.95 9.95
CA ILE A 943 -50.42 -22.94 10.07
C ILE A 943 -50.92 -24.07 10.98
N THR A 944 -50.05 -24.64 11.80
CA THR A 944 -50.35 -25.79 12.67
C THR A 944 -51.50 -25.48 13.63
N ASP A 945 -51.46 -24.32 14.29
CA ASP A 945 -52.52 -23.88 15.22
C ASP A 945 -53.86 -23.66 14.50
N LYS A 946 -53.82 -23.06 13.30
CA LYS A 946 -55.01 -22.86 12.48
C LYS A 946 -55.70 -24.18 12.14
N LYS A 947 -54.92 -25.20 11.73
CA LYS A 947 -55.44 -26.54 11.42
C LYS A 947 -56.01 -27.24 12.65
N THR A 948 -55.39 -27.05 13.80
CA THR A 948 -55.84 -27.61 15.08
C THR A 948 -57.18 -26.97 15.52
N ILE A 949 -57.35 -25.66 15.31
CA ILE A 949 -58.59 -24.93 15.61
C ILE A 949 -59.72 -25.30 14.63
N GLU A 950 -59.42 -25.52 13.35
CA GLU A 950 -60.40 -25.97 12.35
C GLU A 950 -61.04 -27.32 12.75
N GLU A 951 -60.26 -28.28 13.25
CA GLU A 951 -60.77 -29.57 13.73
C GLU A 951 -61.65 -29.43 14.99
N ILE A 952 -61.23 -28.64 15.99
CA ILE A 952 -61.98 -28.46 17.24
C ILE A 952 -63.30 -27.69 16.99
N SER A 953 -63.34 -26.80 16.00
CA SER A 953 -64.54 -25.97 15.74
C SER A 953 -65.73 -26.76 15.18
N ILE A 954 -65.53 -27.95 14.63
CA ILE A 954 -66.59 -28.72 13.95
C ILE A 954 -67.07 -29.97 14.71
N THR A 955 -66.37 -30.35 15.78
CA THR A 955 -66.72 -31.50 16.63
C THR A 955 -67.28 -31.08 17.98
N ASP A 956 -68.13 -31.93 18.59
CA ASP A 956 -68.65 -31.76 19.95
C ASP A 956 -67.59 -32.17 20.97
N GLY A 957 -67.30 -31.29 21.93
CA GLY A 957 -66.18 -31.45 22.87
C GLY A 957 -66.32 -32.61 23.86
N LEU A 958 -67.52 -33.18 24.03
CA LEU A 958 -67.73 -34.36 24.89
C LEU A 958 -67.76 -35.65 24.08
N THR A 959 -68.44 -35.64 22.93
CA THR A 959 -68.77 -36.88 22.19
C THR A 959 -67.89 -37.14 20.96
N ASN A 960 -67.07 -36.17 20.53
CA ASN A 960 -66.20 -36.25 19.35
C ASN A 960 -66.91 -36.62 18.02
N ILE A 961 -68.23 -36.45 17.95
CA ILE A 961 -69.01 -36.43 16.71
C ILE A 961 -69.27 -34.98 16.30
N TYR A 962 -69.85 -34.74 15.12
CA TYR A 962 -70.02 -33.38 14.64
C TYR A 962 -70.96 -32.56 15.54
N ASN A 963 -70.61 -31.30 15.79
CA ASN A 963 -71.42 -30.41 16.60
C ASN A 963 -72.55 -29.73 15.79
N ARG A 964 -73.47 -29.08 16.49
CA ARG A 964 -74.57 -28.32 15.86
C ARG A 964 -74.09 -27.29 14.84
N ARG A 965 -73.02 -26.56 15.13
CA ARG A 965 -72.51 -25.53 14.22
C ARG A 965 -72.11 -26.14 12.87
N TYR A 966 -71.46 -27.30 12.89
CA TYR A 966 -71.11 -28.01 11.66
C TYR A 966 -72.34 -28.61 10.97
N PHE A 967 -73.33 -29.10 11.72
CA PHE A 967 -74.62 -29.51 11.15
C PHE A 967 -75.27 -28.38 10.36
N ASP A 968 -75.41 -27.19 10.94
CA ASP A 968 -76.03 -26.02 10.30
C ASP A 968 -75.30 -25.61 9.01
N GLU A 969 -73.99 -25.85 8.93
CA GLU A 969 -73.19 -25.57 7.74
C GLU A 969 -73.28 -26.66 6.66
N ILE A 970 -73.18 -27.93 7.03
CA ILE A 970 -73.02 -29.05 6.09
C ILE A 970 -74.37 -29.60 5.63
N PHE A 971 -75.41 -29.56 6.46
CA PHE A 971 -76.71 -30.14 6.14
C PHE A 971 -77.35 -29.53 4.88
N PRO A 972 -77.35 -28.20 4.67
CA PRO A 972 -77.81 -27.61 3.40
C PRO A 972 -77.01 -28.10 2.18
N LYS A 973 -75.70 -28.29 2.34
CA LYS A 973 -74.81 -28.77 1.26
C LYS A 973 -75.14 -30.21 0.88
N ILE A 974 -75.34 -31.09 1.87
CA ILE A 974 -75.73 -32.49 1.66
C ILE A 974 -77.07 -32.57 0.90
N ILE A 975 -78.08 -31.80 1.31
CA ILE A 975 -79.39 -31.79 0.63
C ILE A 975 -79.25 -31.28 -0.82
N ASN A 976 -78.50 -30.20 -1.06
CA ASN A 976 -78.30 -29.65 -2.39
C ASN A 976 -77.50 -30.59 -3.32
N GLU A 977 -76.56 -31.36 -2.78
CA GLU A 977 -75.88 -32.42 -3.51
C GLU A 977 -76.83 -33.56 -3.90
N ALA A 978 -77.65 -34.02 -2.95
CA ALA A 978 -78.64 -35.05 -3.21
C ALA A 978 -79.73 -34.61 -4.21
N LYS A 979 -80.15 -33.33 -4.19
CA LYS A 979 -81.08 -32.75 -5.19
C LYS A 979 -80.56 -32.89 -6.60
N ARG A 980 -79.26 -32.59 -6.81
CA ARG A 980 -78.61 -32.71 -8.13
C ARG A 980 -78.60 -34.15 -8.65
N LYS A 981 -78.58 -35.13 -7.76
CA LYS A 981 -78.58 -36.57 -8.10
C LYS A 981 -79.96 -37.22 -8.02
N ASN A 982 -81.00 -36.47 -7.64
CA ASN A 982 -82.37 -36.94 -7.41
C ASN A 982 -82.44 -38.13 -6.41
N GLU A 983 -81.61 -38.07 -5.36
CA GLU A 983 -81.47 -39.15 -4.38
C GLU A 983 -82.50 -39.06 -3.25
N LEU A 984 -82.77 -40.20 -2.61
CA LEU A 984 -83.60 -40.29 -1.41
C LEU A 984 -82.75 -39.98 -0.17
N ILE A 985 -83.16 -39.00 0.63
CA ILE A 985 -82.47 -38.62 1.86
C ILE A 985 -83.31 -39.05 3.07
N ALA A 986 -82.63 -39.68 4.03
CA ALA A 986 -83.16 -39.98 5.34
C ALA A 986 -82.54 -39.02 6.37
N PHE A 987 -83.39 -38.20 6.99
CA PHE A 987 -83.02 -37.36 8.12
C PHE A 987 -83.70 -37.89 9.38
N LEU A 988 -82.88 -38.35 10.32
CA LEU A 988 -83.32 -38.95 11.58
C LEU A 988 -82.94 -38.03 12.73
N PHE A 989 -83.94 -37.47 13.39
CA PHE A 989 -83.75 -36.65 14.59
C PHE A 989 -84.20 -37.44 15.81
N MET A 990 -83.39 -37.45 16.87
CA MET A 990 -83.60 -38.34 18.01
C MET A 990 -83.21 -37.71 19.33
N ASP A 991 -83.80 -38.23 20.39
CA ASP A 991 -83.56 -37.79 21.76
C ASP A 991 -83.61 -38.99 22.72
N ILE A 992 -82.74 -38.94 23.72
CA ILE A 992 -82.61 -40.00 24.73
C ILE A 992 -83.81 -39.95 25.69
N ASP A 993 -84.59 -41.02 25.73
CA ASP A 993 -85.81 -41.07 26.53
C ASP A 993 -85.49 -40.98 28.02
N HIS A 994 -86.18 -40.06 28.70
CA HIS A 994 -86.05 -39.80 30.13
C HIS A 994 -84.62 -39.44 30.58
N PHE A 995 -83.81 -38.79 29.73
CA PHE A 995 -82.43 -38.42 30.06
C PHE A 995 -82.30 -37.50 31.28
N LYS A 996 -83.17 -36.49 31.41
CA LYS A 996 -83.21 -35.66 32.63
C LYS A 996 -83.44 -36.50 33.89
N GLN A 997 -84.39 -37.43 33.85
CA GLN A 997 -84.66 -38.35 34.96
C GLN A 997 -83.44 -39.26 35.21
N TYR A 998 -82.69 -39.65 34.18
CA TYR A 998 -81.45 -40.39 34.35
C TYR A 998 -80.41 -39.55 35.11
N ASN A 999 -80.18 -38.30 34.68
CA ASN A 999 -79.25 -37.40 35.37
C ASN A 999 -79.67 -37.13 36.83
N ASP A 1000 -80.95 -36.95 37.08
CA ASP A 1000 -81.49 -36.69 38.42
C ASP A 1000 -81.26 -37.88 39.37
N ASN A 1001 -81.22 -39.12 38.86
CA ASN A 1001 -81.08 -40.33 39.68
C ASN A 1001 -79.65 -40.91 39.71
N TYR A 1002 -78.86 -40.71 38.65
CA TYR A 1002 -77.54 -41.32 38.48
C TYR A 1002 -76.38 -40.30 38.45
N GLY A 1003 -76.69 -39.00 38.39
CA GLY A 1003 -75.73 -37.90 38.36
C GLY A 1003 -75.25 -37.55 36.94
N HIS A 1004 -74.85 -36.29 36.75
CA HIS A 1004 -74.44 -35.75 35.44
C HIS A 1004 -73.23 -36.48 34.83
N GLN A 1005 -72.27 -36.95 35.64
CA GLN A 1005 -71.11 -37.70 35.11
C GLN A 1005 -71.52 -39.01 34.43
N LYS A 1006 -72.48 -39.76 35.01
CA LYS A 1006 -73.05 -40.95 34.36
C LYS A 1006 -73.91 -40.58 33.16
N GLY A 1007 -74.52 -39.40 33.16
CA GLY A 1007 -75.17 -38.82 31.99
C GLY A 1007 -74.21 -38.55 30.84
N ASP A 1008 -73.04 -38.00 31.13
CA ASP A 1008 -71.99 -37.75 30.14
C ASP A 1008 -71.47 -39.07 29.56
N GLU A 1009 -71.27 -40.11 30.39
CA GLU A 1009 -70.94 -41.46 29.92
C GLU A 1009 -72.03 -42.04 29.00
N VAL A 1010 -73.31 -41.79 29.28
CA VAL A 1010 -74.41 -42.19 28.39
C VAL A 1010 -74.29 -41.46 27.05
N LEU A 1011 -74.05 -40.14 27.06
CA LEU A 1011 -73.91 -39.35 25.83
C LEU A 1011 -72.72 -39.81 24.97
N ILE A 1012 -71.58 -40.13 25.59
CA ILE A 1012 -70.39 -40.66 24.90
C ILE A 1012 -70.69 -42.03 24.29
N ASN A 1013 -71.27 -42.96 25.06
CA ASN A 1013 -71.59 -44.29 24.57
C ASN A 1013 -72.69 -44.27 23.50
N PHE A 1014 -73.65 -43.37 23.64
CA PHE A 1014 -74.71 -43.13 22.65
C PHE A 1014 -74.10 -42.64 21.33
N ALA A 1015 -73.25 -41.62 21.37
CA ALA A 1015 -72.56 -41.10 20.19
C ALA A 1015 -71.64 -42.15 19.53
N ALA A 1016 -70.91 -42.94 20.33
CA ALA A 1016 -70.09 -44.03 19.82
C ALA A 1016 -70.94 -45.10 19.13
N CYS A 1017 -72.10 -45.45 19.68
CA CYS A 1017 -73.05 -46.40 19.07
C CYS A 1017 -73.58 -45.88 17.73
N LEU A 1018 -73.93 -44.58 17.64
CA LEU A 1018 -74.34 -43.95 16.39
C LEU A 1018 -73.24 -44.02 15.34
N LYS A 1019 -72.01 -43.62 15.71
CA LYS A 1019 -70.85 -43.61 14.80
C LYS A 1019 -70.47 -45.02 14.34
N GLN A 1020 -70.57 -46.02 15.21
CA GLN A 1020 -70.31 -47.42 14.86
C GLN A 1020 -71.40 -48.04 13.99
N SER A 1021 -72.64 -47.56 14.07
CA SER A 1021 -73.76 -48.06 13.27
C SER A 1021 -73.74 -47.51 11.83
N LEU A 1022 -72.88 -46.54 11.53
CA LEU A 1022 -72.72 -45.92 10.21
C LEU A 1022 -71.37 -46.31 9.62
N HIS A 1023 -71.39 -46.99 8.48
CA HIS A 1023 -70.19 -47.56 7.85
C HIS A 1023 -69.84 -46.92 6.50
N ARG A 1024 -70.66 -45.97 6.01
CA ARG A 1024 -70.46 -45.32 4.71
C ARG A 1024 -69.89 -43.93 4.90
N SER A 1025 -69.01 -43.51 3.99
CA SER A 1025 -68.40 -42.17 3.99
C SER A 1025 -69.40 -41.04 3.75
N SER A 1026 -70.62 -41.35 3.30
CA SER A 1026 -71.73 -40.41 3.05
C SER A 1026 -72.64 -40.19 4.26
N ASP A 1027 -72.41 -40.90 5.37
CA ASP A 1027 -73.28 -40.87 6.54
C ASP A 1027 -72.72 -39.88 7.58
N TYR A 1028 -73.60 -39.02 8.11
CA TYR A 1028 -73.21 -38.00 9.08
C TYR A 1028 -73.95 -38.17 10.40
N THR A 1029 -73.22 -38.12 11.51
CA THR A 1029 -73.77 -38.09 12.88
C THR A 1029 -73.48 -36.76 13.54
N PHE A 1030 -74.50 -36.17 14.15
CA PHE A 1030 -74.40 -34.90 14.83
C PHE A 1030 -74.95 -34.99 16.25
N ARG A 1031 -74.34 -34.25 17.17
CA ARG A 1031 -74.94 -33.87 18.45
C ARG A 1031 -75.42 -32.43 18.35
N LEU A 1032 -76.72 -32.23 18.49
CA LEU A 1032 -77.35 -30.92 18.26
C LEU A 1032 -77.53 -30.12 19.56
N GLY A 1033 -77.60 -30.78 20.71
CA GLY A 1033 -77.58 -30.13 22.02
C GLY A 1033 -78.14 -31.05 23.10
N GLY A 1034 -77.70 -30.90 24.35
CA GLY A 1034 -78.18 -31.74 25.46
C GLY A 1034 -78.10 -33.24 25.12
N GLU A 1035 -79.26 -33.88 25.07
CA GLU A 1035 -79.54 -35.27 24.70
C GLU A 1035 -80.06 -35.49 23.26
N GLU A 1036 -80.02 -34.45 22.42
CA GLU A 1036 -80.53 -34.45 21.05
C GLU A 1036 -79.42 -34.79 20.04
N PHE A 1037 -79.70 -35.75 19.16
CA PHE A 1037 -78.80 -36.21 18.11
C PHE A 1037 -79.51 -36.23 16.76
N ALA A 1038 -78.73 -36.09 15.68
CA ALA A 1038 -79.22 -36.25 14.33
C ALA A 1038 -78.33 -37.17 13.52
N VAL A 1039 -78.94 -37.92 12.60
CA VAL A 1039 -78.24 -38.71 11.60
C VAL A 1039 -78.81 -38.39 10.22
N VAL A 1040 -77.91 -38.13 9.27
CA VAL A 1040 -78.23 -37.91 7.85
C VAL A 1040 -77.56 -39.01 7.05
N TYR A 1041 -78.35 -39.74 6.27
CA TYR A 1041 -77.85 -40.86 5.49
C TYR A 1041 -78.69 -41.08 4.23
N GLN A 1042 -78.11 -41.81 3.27
CA GLN A 1042 -78.72 -42.09 1.97
C GLN A 1042 -79.16 -43.56 1.88
N MET A 1043 -80.38 -43.81 1.39
CA MET A 1043 -80.95 -45.15 1.24
C MET A 1043 -81.66 -45.32 -0.10
N GLU A 1044 -81.73 -46.55 -0.59
CA GLU A 1044 -82.36 -46.87 -1.89
C GLU A 1044 -83.89 -46.80 -1.84
N THR A 1045 -84.50 -47.17 -0.71
CA THR A 1045 -85.95 -47.17 -0.54
C THR A 1045 -86.34 -46.66 0.85
N LYS A 1046 -87.59 -46.18 0.98
CA LYS A 1046 -88.12 -45.70 2.26
C LYS A 1046 -88.14 -46.82 3.30
N GLU A 1047 -88.47 -48.04 2.90
CA GLU A 1047 -88.54 -49.22 3.79
C GLU A 1047 -87.17 -49.51 4.41
N LYS A 1048 -86.08 -49.44 3.63
CA LYS A 1048 -84.71 -49.63 4.13
C LYS A 1048 -84.30 -48.52 5.10
N ALA A 1049 -84.74 -47.28 4.88
CA ALA A 1049 -84.51 -46.19 5.82
C ALA A 1049 -85.23 -46.41 7.16
N VAL A 1050 -86.49 -46.86 7.12
CA VAL A 1050 -87.25 -47.21 8.33
C VAL A 1050 -86.62 -48.39 9.07
N GLU A 1051 -86.17 -49.42 8.34
CA GLU A 1051 -85.48 -50.58 8.89
C GLU A 1051 -84.18 -50.15 9.60
N PHE A 1052 -83.37 -49.31 8.95
CA PHE A 1052 -82.13 -48.79 9.53
C PHE A 1052 -82.38 -48.00 10.82
N ALA A 1053 -83.36 -47.07 10.82
CA ALA A 1053 -83.71 -46.31 12.02
C ALA A 1053 -84.17 -47.22 13.18
N ASN A 1054 -84.95 -48.26 12.89
CA ASN A 1054 -85.36 -49.23 13.91
C ASN A 1054 -84.21 -50.09 14.42
N ASN A 1055 -83.26 -50.46 13.56
CA ASN A 1055 -82.04 -51.17 13.97
C ASN A 1055 -81.17 -50.29 14.86
N LEU A 1056 -81.02 -49.01 14.52
CA LEU A 1056 -80.29 -48.04 15.35
C LEU A 1056 -80.94 -47.89 16.74
N ARG A 1057 -82.27 -47.77 16.79
CA ARG A 1057 -83.03 -47.75 18.06
C ARG A 1057 -82.76 -49.00 18.91
N LYS A 1058 -82.79 -50.19 18.28
CA LYS A 1058 -82.49 -51.46 18.96
C LYS A 1058 -81.03 -51.53 19.43
N ASN A 1059 -80.08 -51.04 18.63
CA ASN A 1059 -78.65 -51.01 18.99
C ASN A 1059 -78.41 -50.15 20.24
N ILE A 1060 -79.08 -49.00 20.32
CA ILE A 1060 -79.05 -48.13 21.50
C ILE A 1060 -79.59 -48.87 22.73
N GLU A 1061 -80.76 -49.50 22.62
CA GLU A 1061 -81.34 -50.29 23.72
C GLU A 1061 -80.42 -51.47 24.13
N ASN A 1062 -79.74 -52.08 23.15
CA ASN A 1062 -78.77 -53.16 23.35
C ASN A 1062 -77.44 -52.73 23.98
N LEU A 1063 -77.19 -51.43 24.15
CA LEU A 1063 -76.09 -50.97 25.02
C LEU A 1063 -76.30 -51.40 26.48
N LYS A 1064 -77.54 -51.77 26.86
CA LYS A 1064 -77.92 -52.26 28.19
C LYS A 1064 -77.48 -51.34 29.33
N ILE A 1065 -77.45 -50.03 29.07
CA ILE A 1065 -77.17 -49.01 30.09
C ILE A 1065 -78.41 -48.91 30.98
N GLU A 1066 -78.27 -49.25 32.26
CA GLU A 1066 -79.38 -49.45 33.19
C GLU A 1066 -80.10 -48.14 33.57
N HIS A 1067 -81.43 -48.08 33.36
CA HIS A 1067 -82.30 -46.97 33.78
C HIS A 1067 -83.54 -47.50 34.51
N LYS A 1068 -83.38 -47.93 35.78
CA LYS A 1068 -84.44 -48.58 36.58
C LYS A 1068 -85.66 -47.71 36.82
N TYR A 1069 -85.51 -46.39 36.71
CA TYR A 1069 -86.56 -45.42 37.01
C TYR A 1069 -87.38 -45.02 35.77
N SER A 1070 -86.97 -45.48 34.58
CA SER A 1070 -87.72 -45.25 33.35
C SER A 1070 -88.99 -46.11 33.33
N SER A 1071 -90.11 -45.50 32.93
CA SER A 1071 -91.39 -46.20 32.75
C SER A 1071 -91.48 -46.94 31.41
N VAL A 1072 -90.46 -46.84 30.56
CA VAL A 1072 -90.45 -47.34 29.18
C VAL A 1072 -89.68 -48.65 29.03
N SER A 1073 -88.49 -48.74 29.63
CA SER A 1073 -87.60 -49.90 29.58
C SER A 1073 -86.66 -49.84 30.79
N SER A 1074 -86.14 -50.98 31.26
CA SER A 1074 -85.10 -51.00 32.31
C SER A 1074 -83.75 -50.48 31.83
N TYR A 1075 -83.63 -50.11 30.55
CA TYR A 1075 -82.43 -49.59 29.92
C TYR A 1075 -82.68 -48.23 29.24
N ILE A 1076 -81.60 -47.51 28.95
CA ILE A 1076 -81.64 -46.30 28.11
C ILE A 1076 -82.16 -46.66 26.73
N THR A 1077 -83.12 -45.85 26.27
CA THR A 1077 -83.78 -45.99 24.98
C THR A 1077 -83.83 -44.62 24.29
N ALA A 1078 -84.17 -44.60 23.01
CA ALA A 1078 -84.31 -43.37 22.25
C ALA A 1078 -85.62 -43.35 21.48
N SER A 1079 -86.22 -42.17 21.43
CA SER A 1079 -87.33 -41.86 20.53
C SER A 1079 -86.78 -41.13 19.32
N MET A 1080 -87.35 -41.40 18.14
CA MET A 1080 -86.82 -40.87 16.88
C MET A 1080 -87.94 -40.42 15.93
N GLY A 1081 -87.73 -39.28 15.28
CA GLY A 1081 -88.50 -38.81 14.14
C GLY A 1081 -87.69 -38.95 12.85
N LEU A 1082 -88.20 -39.71 11.89
CA LEU A 1082 -87.56 -39.96 10.60
C LEU A 1082 -88.32 -39.26 9.48
N ILE A 1083 -87.62 -38.39 8.76
CA ILE A 1083 -88.08 -37.88 7.46
C ILE A 1083 -87.35 -38.63 6.36
N CYS A 1084 -88.10 -39.28 5.47
CA CYS A 1084 -87.56 -39.94 4.29
C CYS A 1084 -88.30 -39.47 3.03
N LYS A 1085 -87.64 -38.59 2.26
CA LYS A 1085 -88.20 -37.93 1.07
C LYS A 1085 -87.17 -37.84 -0.04
N ASN A 1086 -87.63 -37.68 -1.28
CA ASN A 1086 -86.72 -37.35 -2.37
C ASN A 1086 -86.10 -35.97 -2.08
N ALA A 1087 -84.81 -35.80 -2.33
CA ALA A 1087 -84.11 -34.57 -2.02
C ALA A 1087 -84.78 -33.33 -2.65
N ASN A 1088 -85.42 -33.45 -3.82
CA ASN A 1088 -86.13 -32.37 -4.50
C ASN A 1088 -87.39 -31.90 -3.76
N GLU A 1089 -87.99 -32.76 -2.92
CA GLU A 1089 -89.17 -32.44 -2.10
C GLU A 1089 -88.80 -31.81 -0.76
N ILE A 1090 -87.50 -31.73 -0.42
CA ILE A 1090 -87.02 -31.23 0.87
C ILE A 1090 -86.83 -29.71 0.83
N VAL A 1091 -87.57 -29.03 1.69
CA VAL A 1091 -87.32 -27.64 2.10
C VAL A 1091 -86.49 -27.68 3.39
N ILE A 1092 -85.26 -27.17 3.32
CA ILE A 1092 -84.23 -27.32 4.37
C ILE A 1092 -84.68 -26.70 5.70
N ASP A 1093 -85.37 -25.56 5.67
CA ASP A 1093 -85.82 -24.88 6.90
C ASP A 1093 -87.03 -25.58 7.56
N GLU A 1094 -87.76 -26.43 6.81
CA GLU A 1094 -88.95 -27.13 7.32
C GLU A 1094 -88.65 -28.55 7.81
N ILE A 1095 -87.64 -29.23 7.25
CA ILE A 1095 -87.36 -30.64 7.54
C ILE A 1095 -87.01 -30.88 9.01
N TYR A 1096 -86.33 -29.93 9.66
CA TYR A 1096 -86.01 -30.01 11.08
C TYR A 1096 -87.28 -30.06 11.93
N LYS A 1097 -88.19 -29.11 11.69
CA LYS A 1097 -89.47 -29.03 12.41
C LYS A 1097 -90.33 -30.26 12.16
N GLN A 1098 -90.37 -30.77 10.93
CA GLN A 1098 -91.11 -31.99 10.60
C GLN A 1098 -90.56 -33.22 11.36
N ALA A 1099 -89.23 -33.35 11.44
CA ALA A 1099 -88.60 -34.44 12.18
C ALA A 1099 -88.81 -34.30 13.70
N ASP A 1100 -88.76 -33.09 14.24
CA ASP A 1100 -89.03 -32.80 15.65
C ASP A 1100 -90.50 -33.07 16.02
N ASP A 1101 -91.46 -32.69 15.18
CA ASP A 1101 -92.88 -33.01 15.39
C ASP A 1101 -93.12 -34.53 15.45
N LEU A 1102 -92.44 -35.30 14.60
CA LEU A 1102 -92.49 -36.77 14.62
C LEU A 1102 -91.81 -37.35 15.86
N LEU A 1103 -90.66 -36.80 16.26
CA LEU A 1103 -89.98 -37.17 17.51
C LEU A 1103 -90.91 -36.95 18.70
N TYR A 1104 -91.60 -35.80 18.76
CA TYR A 1104 -92.55 -35.48 19.81
C TYR A 1104 -93.76 -36.43 19.83
N GLN A 1105 -94.24 -36.85 18.65
CA GLN A 1105 -95.27 -37.90 18.53
C GLN A 1105 -94.76 -39.25 19.04
N ALA A 1106 -93.51 -39.64 18.75
CA ALA A 1106 -92.89 -40.86 19.26
C ALA A 1106 -92.84 -40.82 20.80
N LYS A 1107 -92.46 -39.67 21.36
CA LYS A 1107 -92.40 -39.44 22.80
C LYS A 1107 -93.77 -39.55 23.49
N ARG A 1108 -94.86 -39.08 22.86
CA ARG A 1108 -96.24 -39.18 23.39
C ARG A 1108 -96.87 -40.56 23.21
N SER A 1109 -96.46 -41.31 22.18
CA SER A 1109 -97.03 -42.62 21.84
C SER A 1109 -96.44 -43.78 22.64
N GLY A 1110 -95.80 -43.51 23.78
CA GLY A 1110 -95.18 -44.52 24.64
C GLY A 1110 -93.66 -44.63 24.55
N ARG A 1111 -92.97 -43.75 23.78
CA ARG A 1111 -91.50 -43.68 23.69
C ARG A 1111 -90.86 -44.90 23.05
N ASN A 1112 -89.53 -44.97 23.01
CA ASN A 1112 -88.72 -46.07 22.44
C ASN A 1112 -89.24 -46.57 21.08
N GLN A 1113 -89.49 -45.65 20.15
CA GLN A 1113 -90.03 -45.95 18.82
C GLN A 1113 -89.58 -44.92 17.79
N VAL A 1114 -89.70 -45.31 16.52
CA VAL A 1114 -89.47 -44.43 15.37
C VAL A 1114 -90.82 -44.02 14.79
N LYS A 1115 -91.08 -42.72 14.66
CA LYS A 1115 -92.21 -42.18 13.89
C LYS A 1115 -91.69 -41.65 12.56
N VAL A 1116 -92.42 -41.96 11.49
CA VAL A 1116 -92.03 -41.63 10.11
C VAL A 1116 -93.14 -40.77 9.51
N ASN A 1117 -92.78 -39.83 8.63
CA ASN A 1117 -93.79 -39.04 7.92
C ASN A 1117 -94.67 -39.94 7.03
N GLU A 1118 -95.99 -39.93 7.27
CA GLU A 1118 -96.98 -40.45 6.31
C GLU A 1118 -97.12 -39.46 5.13
N TYR A 1119 -97.42 -40.00 3.95
CA TYR A 1119 -97.23 -39.38 2.62
C TYR A 1119 -97.55 -37.89 2.50
#